data_AF-A0A674BXU7-F1
#
_entry.id   AF-A0A674BXU7-F1
#
_cell.length_a   1.000
_cell.length_b   1.000
_cell.length_c   1.000
_cell.angle_alpha   90.00
_cell.angle_beta   90.00
_cell.angle_gamma   90.00
#
_symmetry.space_group_name_H-M   'P 1'
#
loop_
_entity.id
_entity.type
_entity.pdbx_description
1 polymer ?
#
loop_
_entity_poly.entity_id
_entity_poly.type
_entity_poly.pdbx_seq_one_letter_code
_entity_poly.pdbx_strand_id
1 'polypeptide(L)'
;MILYLLLKVSFNVYSHPQASLVYFMGEKFYRQSIHTAEYYLNMYSQDPVLLFFKGFGILMEGRTQEAMRELERVKDKPTVAICSSMALICAHKRSDMIDHEAVSALETHVRNIRKTEGEKALFYGALFLWLMGRVDKAKDYIDKILKISKSSKQASILKGWVDMNSEDEFQRDNAIFYLDGGGQHSRDVFGLMGKAKYFMNKHNFTGSQQVVNQIVTSHSDFLPGLMLKMKLFLALQDWEQTLDTAARILQQDGRNLKAIQVLAIHTIVMDGDLVKVSSVYANINDSTCSSTVILQLLTPFTERAYSKAPGNADVANEMGYLLSLQKKTKEATRWYSAALNTDISSVPALAGLIRCQLMDGQLQEAANQLEFLREIHQSIGQSELVLLQALLVHKRGAGLAVMSPLLKEATDLHFLDLRGRPMGPDYFHRLHPDFIFQVVNLYLSFFQKPLTAGQPVPFGLSHCGMVLQPVVQMAPGLLLGAYHMAHIMFLSGDSQSAQQFLDFCLERDPTIAEVHLLQARIQLHEGDYNLCFQSLETGVSHTFQVLDLPQYHLLKARALRGVGKLEEAIKSLKVAMGIQAGRGREAHVSNTERVSVFLELAEALRLHGEPHESTMVLQDAIVEFAGTPEEICVTIANVDMALAKDDLDTALSVLRGITPDQTHYTAAKEKMALIYLQRRKDKKLYIACYREIRDELPGPQSSILLGDAYINIQEPERAIEVYREATRGTVRDATLSRKMGRAYVKTHQYNQIQAPILLSCNKFYVRRTFFHGVRLSQAYSVQLSVLKRCQTESPELLEQERTVLCSICCQLARHYRSRTHVDRTKNYYNQAIVAIGRTDNKISLELAQFYLENGKTDEALMQVEEVLVKDALHPDATMVQSSLLYIHYICKNNYVFLAKCIQVLRRSARLDDALALFQACELHDHGATTEPGYNYCKGLYYWHVYRVSEALFHLNKARRDNEWGDQAMELMIRICLNPDNEVIGGEVFETPQEEWRYGMHREQVGVATAQNLVKEFRPRQGSSGGQRSDGITLLVNLCLMATRDPKHIQRALQVFTELASTKVNNVPYLLAMGQAFMLLKQTPRARNQLKRLTKLSEDLEAAWLLLADVYIKSGKYDIASDLLQRCIKYNQSCSRAYEYMGYIREKEQSYHDASVFYDHAWLYTNRVNPSMGESVDTLKDQIHIDIECFPDLPVSPPQVLTEHPDYPLIQTEILERARSALRP
;
A
#
# COMPACT_ATOMS: atom_id res chain seq x y z
N MET A 1 52.25 38.34 -17.14
CA MET A 1 52.44 36.87 -17.01
C MET A 1 51.16 36.16 -16.54
N ILE A 2 50.46 36.64 -15.51
CA ILE A 2 49.15 36.09 -15.07
C ILE A 2 48.03 36.35 -16.10
N LEU A 3 48.03 37.50 -16.78
CA LEU A 3 47.14 37.75 -17.93
C LEU A 3 47.44 36.83 -19.14
N TYR A 4 48.69 36.40 -19.29
CA TYR A 4 49.15 35.47 -20.34
C TYR A 4 48.86 34.00 -19.97
N LEU A 5 48.71 33.70 -18.67
CA LEU A 5 48.23 32.42 -18.15
C LEU A 5 46.70 32.33 -18.16
N LEU A 6 45.98 33.43 -17.94
CA LEU A 6 44.53 33.52 -18.12
C LEU A 6 44.12 33.40 -19.61
N LEU A 7 44.94 33.94 -20.53
CA LEU A 7 44.78 33.72 -21.98
C LEU A 7 45.17 32.30 -22.44
N LYS A 8 45.90 31.53 -21.63
CA LYS A 8 46.23 30.12 -21.92
C LYS A 8 45.16 29.14 -21.45
N VAL A 9 44.31 29.52 -20.49
CA VAL A 9 43.04 28.81 -20.21
C VAL A 9 42.06 28.99 -21.37
N SER A 10 42.26 30.00 -22.22
CA SER A 10 41.44 30.27 -23.41
C SER A 10 41.65 29.29 -24.58
N PHE A 11 42.69 28.44 -24.59
CA PHE A 11 42.89 27.47 -25.67
C PHE A 11 41.99 26.23 -25.58
N ASN A 12 41.29 26.03 -24.46
CA ASN A 12 40.22 25.04 -24.32
C ASN A 12 38.81 25.62 -24.61
N VAL A 13 38.69 26.90 -24.95
CA VAL A 13 37.39 27.58 -25.08
C VAL A 13 36.64 27.20 -26.36
N TYR A 14 37.29 26.57 -27.34
CA TYR A 14 36.63 26.08 -28.56
C TYR A 14 35.96 24.70 -28.43
N SER A 15 36.24 23.92 -27.37
CA SER A 15 35.63 22.58 -27.23
C SER A 15 34.17 22.65 -26.77
N HIS A 16 33.82 23.62 -25.93
CA HIS A 16 32.47 23.75 -25.35
C HIS A 16 31.38 24.13 -26.38
N PRO A 17 31.56 25.14 -27.27
CA PRO A 17 30.56 25.49 -28.28
C PRO A 17 30.36 24.37 -29.30
N GLN A 18 31.46 23.76 -29.74
CA GLN A 18 31.44 22.72 -30.77
C GLN A 18 30.81 21.43 -30.24
N ALA A 19 31.13 21.00 -29.01
CA ALA A 19 30.50 19.83 -28.40
C ALA A 19 28.98 20.03 -28.22
N SER A 20 28.52 21.23 -27.85
CA SER A 20 27.09 21.56 -27.76
C SER A 20 26.39 21.48 -29.12
N LEU A 21 26.98 22.08 -30.17
CA LEU A 21 26.42 22.03 -31.52
C LEU A 21 26.35 20.58 -32.04
N VAL A 22 27.42 19.82 -31.88
CA VAL A 22 27.47 18.40 -32.30
C VAL A 22 26.45 17.56 -31.54
N TYR A 23 26.27 17.80 -30.24
CA TYR A 23 25.24 17.12 -29.45
C TYR A 23 23.83 17.41 -29.96
N PHE A 24 23.46 18.69 -30.11
CA PHE A 24 22.12 19.05 -30.57
C PHE A 24 21.85 18.56 -32.00
N MET A 25 22.84 18.60 -32.90
CA MET A 25 22.72 18.04 -34.24
C MET A 25 22.54 16.51 -34.21
N GLY A 26 23.31 15.80 -33.36
CA GLY A 26 23.18 14.36 -33.18
C GLY A 26 21.84 13.93 -32.58
N GLU A 27 21.26 14.77 -31.72
CA GLU A 27 19.93 14.60 -31.14
C GLU A 27 18.79 15.14 -32.03
N LYS A 28 19.11 15.62 -33.24
CA LYS A 28 18.17 16.20 -34.23
C LYS A 28 17.44 17.47 -33.78
N PHE A 29 17.95 18.19 -32.78
CA PHE A 29 17.44 19.50 -32.35
C PHE A 29 18.03 20.64 -33.21
N TYR A 30 17.70 20.63 -34.50
CA TYR A 30 18.31 21.55 -35.48
C TYR A 30 18.08 23.02 -35.14
N ARG A 31 16.88 23.39 -34.67
CA ARG A 31 16.57 24.77 -34.27
C ARG A 31 17.39 25.25 -33.07
N GLN A 32 17.52 24.41 -32.05
CA GLN A 32 18.35 24.71 -30.88
C GLN A 32 19.82 24.84 -31.28
N SER A 33 20.29 24.00 -32.21
CA SER A 33 21.62 24.09 -32.78
C SER A 33 21.86 25.43 -33.50
N ILE A 34 20.88 25.90 -34.30
CA ILE A 34 20.94 27.21 -34.97
C ILE A 34 21.04 28.34 -33.94
N HIS A 35 20.16 28.37 -32.93
CA HIS A 35 20.18 29.40 -31.89
C HIS A 35 21.47 29.38 -31.07
N THR A 36 21.99 28.18 -30.78
CA THR A 36 23.29 28.02 -30.10
C THR A 36 24.42 28.57 -30.97
N ALA A 37 24.41 28.29 -32.29
CA ALA A 37 25.40 28.83 -33.22
C ALA A 37 25.32 30.36 -33.30
N GLU A 38 24.11 30.93 -33.37
CA GLU A 38 23.88 32.39 -33.38
C GLU A 38 24.34 33.07 -32.10
N TYR A 39 24.05 32.47 -30.94
CA TYR A 39 24.51 32.96 -29.64
C TYR A 39 26.04 33.06 -29.59
N TYR A 40 26.76 32.02 -30.05
CA TYR A 40 28.22 32.05 -30.08
C TYR A 40 28.78 32.95 -31.19
N LEU A 41 28.08 33.12 -32.32
CA LEU A 41 28.47 34.07 -33.36
C LEU A 41 28.40 35.53 -32.90
N ASN A 42 27.56 35.86 -31.91
CA ASN A 42 27.55 37.18 -31.28
C ASN A 42 28.82 37.45 -30.45
N MET A 43 29.43 36.39 -29.89
CA MET A 43 30.68 36.49 -29.14
C MET A 43 31.92 36.37 -30.04
N TYR A 44 31.85 35.53 -31.08
CA TYR A 44 32.92 35.23 -32.02
C TYR A 44 32.44 35.50 -33.45
N SER A 45 32.45 36.78 -33.83
CA SER A 45 32.03 37.20 -35.17
C SER A 45 32.88 36.56 -36.26
N GLN A 46 32.24 36.02 -37.30
CA GLN A 46 32.88 35.46 -38.51
C GLN A 46 33.66 34.13 -38.33
N ASP A 47 33.40 33.34 -37.28
CA ASP A 47 33.96 31.99 -37.19
C ASP A 47 33.37 31.06 -38.27
N PRO A 48 34.19 30.51 -39.19
CA PRO A 48 33.72 29.65 -40.27
C PRO A 48 33.07 28.34 -39.79
N VAL A 49 33.45 27.81 -38.62
CA VAL A 49 32.88 26.58 -38.06
C VAL A 49 31.47 26.83 -37.52
N LEU A 50 31.26 27.93 -36.80
CA LEU A 50 29.94 28.29 -36.28
C LEU A 50 28.97 28.65 -37.41
N LEU A 51 29.45 29.38 -38.42
CA LEU A 51 28.68 29.68 -39.64
C LEU A 51 28.30 28.42 -40.41
N PHE A 52 29.21 27.44 -40.53
CA PHE A 52 28.89 26.14 -41.12
C PHE A 52 27.79 25.40 -40.33
N PHE A 53 27.90 25.28 -39.00
CA PHE A 53 26.87 24.61 -38.20
C PHE A 53 25.51 25.32 -38.25
N LYS A 54 25.50 26.66 -38.35
CA LYS A 54 24.28 27.43 -38.61
C LYS A 54 23.66 27.02 -39.97
N GLY A 55 24.43 27.08 -41.05
CA GLY A 55 23.97 26.69 -42.38
C GLY A 55 23.52 25.23 -42.47
N PHE A 56 24.24 24.33 -41.77
CA PHE A 56 23.89 22.91 -41.69
C PHE A 56 22.59 22.68 -40.90
N GLY A 57 22.38 23.38 -39.77
CA GLY A 57 21.12 23.34 -39.04
C GLY A 57 19.93 23.80 -39.89
N ILE A 58 20.08 24.92 -40.62
CA ILE A 58 19.05 25.45 -41.53
C ILE A 58 18.71 24.44 -42.65
N LEU A 59 19.74 23.76 -43.19
CA LEU A 59 19.55 22.70 -44.18
C LEU A 59 18.73 21.53 -43.63
N MET A 60 18.96 21.16 -42.37
CA MET A 60 18.26 20.05 -41.74
C MET A 60 16.83 20.40 -41.30
N GLU A 61 16.50 21.68 -41.11
CA GLU A 61 15.12 22.15 -40.98
C GLU A 61 14.33 22.15 -42.30
N GLY A 62 14.97 21.89 -43.44
CA GLY A 62 14.33 21.88 -44.76
C GLY A 62 14.29 23.25 -45.46
N ARG A 63 14.89 24.30 -44.88
CA ARG A 63 14.98 25.64 -45.52
C ARG A 63 16.15 25.68 -46.52
N THR A 64 16.02 24.93 -47.60
CA THR A 64 17.10 24.63 -48.56
C THR A 64 17.75 25.88 -49.16
N GLN A 65 16.98 26.83 -49.68
CA GLN A 65 17.52 28.05 -50.32
C GLN A 65 18.31 28.95 -49.37
N GLU A 66 17.85 29.08 -48.13
CA GLU A 66 18.55 29.88 -47.12
C GLU A 66 19.84 29.21 -46.67
N ALA A 67 19.81 27.88 -46.49
CA ALA A 67 21.00 27.10 -46.18
C ALA A 67 22.07 27.24 -47.27
N MET A 68 21.67 27.23 -48.55
CA MET A 68 22.60 27.40 -49.68
C MET A 68 23.32 28.75 -49.60
N ARG A 69 22.60 29.84 -49.33
CA ARG A 69 23.20 31.19 -49.20
C ARG A 69 24.22 31.26 -48.06
N GLU A 70 23.93 30.64 -46.92
CA GLU A 70 24.85 30.63 -45.77
C GLU A 70 26.06 29.73 -45.99
N LEU A 71 25.87 28.54 -46.59
CA LEU A 71 26.96 27.59 -46.86
C LEU A 71 27.90 28.08 -47.97
N GLU A 72 27.39 28.81 -48.96
CA GLU A 72 28.20 29.40 -50.05
C GLU A 72 29.22 30.42 -49.52
N ARG A 73 28.88 31.16 -48.45
CA ARG A 73 29.77 32.15 -47.82
C ARG A 73 30.99 31.53 -47.14
N VAL A 74 30.90 30.26 -46.74
CA VAL A 74 31.95 29.56 -45.98
C VAL A 74 32.67 28.49 -46.78
N LYS A 75 32.20 28.16 -48.00
CA LYS A 75 32.74 27.05 -48.81
C LYS A 75 34.25 27.17 -49.11
N ASP A 76 34.77 28.39 -49.27
CA ASP A 76 36.17 28.63 -49.62
C ASP A 76 37.09 28.75 -48.39
N LYS A 77 36.54 28.59 -47.17
CA LYS A 77 37.33 28.66 -45.93
C LYS A 77 38.01 27.31 -45.67
N PRO A 78 39.35 27.25 -45.48
CA PRO A 78 40.10 25.99 -45.48
C PRO A 78 39.67 25.00 -44.39
N THR A 79 39.20 25.48 -43.23
CA THR A 79 38.78 24.62 -42.12
C THR A 79 37.47 23.86 -42.36
N VAL A 80 36.55 24.43 -43.15
CA VAL A 80 35.19 23.88 -43.35
C VAL A 80 34.85 23.65 -44.82
N ALA A 81 35.82 23.79 -45.73
CA ALA A 81 35.59 23.72 -47.18
C ALA A 81 34.97 22.39 -47.62
N ILE A 82 35.45 21.27 -47.06
CA ILE A 82 34.94 19.92 -47.37
C ILE A 82 33.49 19.76 -46.90
N CYS A 83 33.20 20.04 -45.62
CA CYS A 83 31.87 19.83 -45.07
C CYS A 83 30.84 20.81 -45.64
N SER A 84 31.22 22.06 -45.91
CA SER A 84 30.35 23.07 -46.52
C SER A 84 29.97 22.69 -47.96
N SER A 85 30.95 22.24 -48.76
CA SER A 85 30.71 21.77 -50.12
C SER A 85 29.83 20.50 -50.15
N MET A 86 30.05 19.58 -49.21
CA MET A 86 29.18 18.40 -49.05
C MET A 86 27.75 18.76 -48.62
N ALA A 87 27.59 19.73 -47.73
CA ALA A 87 26.29 20.23 -47.30
C ALA A 87 25.55 20.94 -48.46
N LEU A 88 26.26 21.71 -49.30
CA LEU A 88 25.71 22.30 -50.52
C LEU A 88 25.23 21.24 -51.52
N ILE A 89 25.99 20.17 -51.74
CA ILE A 89 25.56 19.03 -52.57
C ILE A 89 24.25 18.44 -52.01
N CYS A 90 24.15 18.29 -50.69
CA CYS A 90 22.93 17.80 -50.06
C CYS A 90 21.75 18.78 -50.23
N ALA A 91 22.00 20.09 -50.20
CA ALA A 91 20.99 21.12 -50.43
C ALA A 91 20.46 21.09 -51.87
N HIS A 92 21.34 21.02 -52.88
CA HIS A 92 20.95 20.93 -54.30
C HIS A 92 20.22 19.62 -54.63
N LYS A 93 20.49 18.53 -53.91
CA LYS A 93 19.77 17.25 -54.08
C LYS A 93 18.39 17.24 -53.38
N ARG A 94 18.15 18.18 -52.46
CA ARG A 94 16.89 18.33 -51.71
C ARG A 94 15.99 19.45 -52.24
N SER A 95 16.44 20.23 -53.21
CA SER A 95 15.62 21.26 -53.85
C SER A 95 14.67 20.64 -54.88
N ASP A 96 13.51 21.26 -55.09
CA ASP A 96 12.47 20.81 -56.02
C ASP A 96 12.98 20.67 -57.47
N MET A 97 13.97 21.48 -57.83
CA MET A 97 14.76 21.33 -59.07
C MET A 97 16.21 21.02 -58.71
N ILE A 98 16.72 19.88 -59.19
CA ILE A 98 18.11 19.46 -58.96
C ILE A 98 19.01 20.11 -60.01
N ASP A 99 19.92 20.97 -59.56
CA ASP A 99 20.98 21.53 -60.41
C ASP A 99 22.12 20.51 -60.54
N HIS A 100 22.03 19.66 -61.56
CA HIS A 100 23.01 18.60 -61.81
C HIS A 100 24.42 19.14 -62.13
N GLU A 101 24.51 20.34 -62.71
CA GLU A 101 25.79 20.96 -63.05
C GLU A 101 26.49 21.48 -61.79
N ALA A 102 25.76 22.17 -60.92
CA ALA A 102 26.27 22.62 -59.62
C ALA A 102 26.67 21.44 -58.73
N VAL A 103 25.88 20.36 -58.69
CA VAL A 103 26.22 19.12 -57.96
C VAL A 103 27.53 18.51 -58.50
N SER A 104 27.68 18.38 -59.82
CA SER A 104 28.90 17.84 -60.44
C SER A 104 30.12 18.71 -60.14
N ALA A 105 29.98 20.03 -60.25
CA ALA A 105 31.03 21.00 -59.94
C ALA A 105 31.48 20.88 -58.46
N LEU A 106 30.53 20.84 -57.52
CA LEU A 106 30.84 20.66 -56.10
C LEU A 106 31.46 19.29 -55.79
N GLU A 107 31.04 18.22 -56.47
CA GLU A 107 31.62 16.88 -56.31
C GLU A 107 33.06 16.81 -56.84
N THR A 108 33.41 17.55 -57.90
CA THR A 108 34.80 17.69 -58.36
C THR A 108 35.62 18.55 -57.39
N HIS A 109 35.02 19.62 -56.86
CA HIS A 109 35.64 20.49 -55.87
C HIS A 109 36.00 19.74 -54.58
N VAL A 110 35.09 18.95 -54.01
CA VAL A 110 35.35 18.09 -52.84
C VAL A 110 36.47 17.09 -53.12
N ARG A 111 36.51 16.49 -54.33
CA ARG A 111 37.57 15.55 -54.73
C ARG A 111 38.96 16.21 -54.78
N ASN A 112 39.03 17.45 -55.24
CA ASN A 112 40.28 18.21 -55.33
C ASN A 112 40.76 18.64 -53.94
N ILE A 113 39.87 19.25 -53.13
CA ILE A 113 40.16 19.70 -51.76
C ILE A 113 40.60 18.54 -50.87
N ARG A 114 40.00 17.35 -51.03
CA ARG A 114 40.37 16.13 -50.28
C ARG A 114 41.84 15.74 -50.48
N LYS A 115 42.49 16.15 -51.58
CA LYS A 115 43.91 15.84 -51.85
C LYS A 115 44.88 16.87 -51.26
N THR A 116 44.45 18.11 -51.07
CA THR A 116 45.34 19.26 -50.79
C THR A 116 45.23 19.82 -49.37
N GLU A 117 44.10 19.67 -48.68
CA GLU A 117 43.82 20.39 -47.43
C GLU A 117 44.26 19.69 -46.13
N GLY A 118 44.39 20.50 -45.07
CA GLY A 118 44.88 20.11 -43.75
C GLY A 118 43.92 19.30 -42.88
N GLU A 119 44.46 18.76 -41.78
CA GLU A 119 43.81 17.84 -40.81
C GLU A 119 42.38 18.26 -40.41
N LYS A 120 42.16 19.55 -40.14
CA LYS A 120 40.87 20.08 -39.67
C LYS A 120 39.75 19.98 -40.72
N ALA A 121 40.06 20.16 -42.01
CA ALA A 121 39.07 20.08 -43.08
C ALA A 121 38.53 18.65 -43.23
N LEU A 122 39.43 17.66 -43.13
CA LEU A 122 39.07 16.25 -43.14
C LEU A 122 38.25 15.87 -41.90
N PHE A 123 38.57 16.42 -40.73
CA PHE A 123 37.84 16.19 -39.48
C PHE A 123 36.38 16.67 -39.58
N TYR A 124 36.13 17.92 -39.96
CA TYR A 124 34.76 18.43 -40.09
C TYR A 124 33.99 17.73 -41.24
N GLY A 125 34.68 17.30 -42.30
CA GLY A 125 34.11 16.43 -43.34
C GLY A 125 33.64 15.09 -42.79
N ALA A 126 34.47 14.41 -41.98
CA ALA A 126 34.09 13.17 -41.31
C ALA A 126 32.93 13.36 -40.33
N LEU A 127 32.96 14.45 -39.55
CA LEU A 127 31.92 14.78 -38.57
C LEU A 127 30.56 15.03 -39.24
N PHE A 128 30.53 15.76 -40.36
CA PHE A 128 29.33 15.97 -41.16
C PHE A 128 28.76 14.64 -41.70
N LEU A 129 29.62 13.77 -42.25
CA LEU A 129 29.20 12.47 -42.77
C LEU A 129 28.62 11.57 -41.67
N TRP A 130 29.22 11.58 -40.47
CA TRP A 130 28.71 10.86 -39.31
C TRP A 130 27.35 11.41 -38.83
N LEU A 131 27.19 12.74 -38.73
CA LEU A 131 25.92 13.39 -38.36
C LEU A 131 24.81 13.14 -39.40
N MET A 132 25.18 12.91 -40.66
CA MET A 132 24.28 12.50 -41.75
C MET A 132 23.98 10.98 -41.76
N GLY A 133 24.54 10.20 -40.84
CA GLY A 133 24.35 8.75 -40.74
C GLY A 133 25.19 7.91 -41.70
N ARG A 134 26.13 8.49 -42.46
CA ARG A 134 27.01 7.75 -43.38
C ARG A 134 28.30 7.31 -42.70
N VAL A 135 28.17 6.31 -41.82
CA VAL A 135 29.25 5.82 -40.94
C VAL A 135 30.49 5.37 -41.72
N ASP A 136 30.34 4.57 -42.77
CA ASP A 136 31.50 4.02 -43.52
C ASP A 136 32.32 5.10 -44.22
N LYS A 137 31.64 6.07 -44.86
CA LYS A 137 32.32 7.20 -45.49
C LYS A 137 32.98 8.10 -44.47
N ALA A 138 32.44 8.21 -43.26
CA ALA A 138 33.09 8.95 -42.19
C ALA A 138 34.39 8.25 -41.74
N LYS A 139 34.39 6.91 -41.63
CA LYS A 139 35.60 6.11 -41.30
C LYS A 139 36.74 6.35 -42.29
N ASP A 140 36.46 6.35 -43.59
CA ASP A 140 37.47 6.61 -44.63
C ASP A 140 38.23 7.95 -44.43
N TYR A 141 37.50 8.99 -44.00
CA TYR A 141 38.08 10.30 -43.74
C TYR A 141 38.90 10.30 -42.44
N ILE A 142 38.41 9.63 -41.40
CA ILE A 142 39.11 9.48 -40.12
C ILE A 142 40.41 8.68 -40.27
N ASP A 143 40.37 7.55 -40.97
CA ASP A 143 41.56 6.73 -41.20
C ASP A 143 42.60 7.46 -42.05
N LYS A 144 42.16 8.32 -42.98
CA LYS A 144 43.08 9.21 -43.71
C LYS A 144 43.76 10.22 -42.77
N ILE A 145 43.03 10.79 -41.81
CA ILE A 145 43.62 11.68 -40.78
C ILE A 145 44.62 10.92 -39.93
N LEU A 146 44.27 9.74 -39.43
CA LEU A 146 45.14 8.94 -38.56
C LEU A 146 46.40 8.41 -39.29
N LYS A 147 46.34 8.24 -40.62
CA LYS A 147 47.52 7.96 -41.46
C LYS A 147 48.48 9.16 -41.56
N ILE A 148 47.95 10.38 -41.62
CA ILE A 148 48.73 11.63 -41.70
C ILE A 148 49.29 12.00 -40.32
N SER A 149 48.48 11.89 -39.28
CA SER A 149 48.79 12.28 -37.91
C SER A 149 48.31 11.20 -36.92
N LYS A 150 49.18 10.23 -36.62
CA LYS A 150 48.88 9.11 -35.70
C LYS A 150 48.53 9.53 -34.27
N SER A 151 48.92 10.74 -33.84
CA SER A 151 48.70 11.28 -32.50
C SER A 151 47.52 12.29 -32.42
N SER A 152 46.69 12.39 -33.45
CA SER A 152 45.54 13.30 -33.43
C SER A 152 44.48 12.85 -32.43
N LYS A 153 44.31 13.64 -31.36
CA LYS A 153 43.33 13.37 -30.30
C LYS A 153 41.89 13.52 -30.80
N GLN A 154 41.61 14.55 -31.60
CA GLN A 154 40.26 14.84 -32.13
C GLN A 154 39.80 13.74 -33.09
N ALA A 155 40.67 13.28 -33.99
CA ALA A 155 40.36 12.19 -34.90
C ALA A 155 40.15 10.85 -34.17
N SER A 156 40.94 10.59 -33.12
CA SER A 156 40.76 9.40 -32.26
C SER A 156 39.41 9.43 -31.54
N ILE A 157 39.03 10.55 -30.93
CA ILE A 157 37.73 10.68 -30.26
C ILE A 157 36.58 10.48 -31.26
N LEU A 158 36.63 11.12 -32.44
CA LEU A 158 35.62 10.92 -33.48
C LEU A 158 35.57 9.48 -34.00
N LYS A 159 36.71 8.79 -34.08
CA LYS A 159 36.76 7.35 -34.39
C LYS A 159 35.97 6.54 -33.37
N GLY A 160 36.15 6.81 -32.08
CA GLY A 160 35.36 6.17 -31.02
C GLY A 160 33.85 6.40 -31.18
N TRP A 161 33.42 7.62 -31.52
CA TRP A 161 32.01 7.92 -31.81
C TRP A 161 31.45 7.19 -33.04
N VAL A 162 32.26 7.02 -34.08
CA VAL A 162 31.88 6.32 -35.31
C VAL A 162 31.84 4.80 -35.08
N ASP A 163 32.81 4.24 -34.35
CA ASP A 163 32.91 2.81 -34.06
C ASP A 163 31.78 2.33 -33.14
N MET A 164 31.30 3.19 -32.22
CA MET A 164 30.09 2.91 -31.43
C MET A 164 28.83 2.68 -32.27
N ASN A 165 28.75 3.30 -33.46
CA ASN A 165 27.62 3.16 -34.38
C ASN A 165 27.89 2.12 -35.49
N SER A 166 28.94 1.31 -35.35
CA SER A 166 29.29 0.25 -36.30
C SER A 166 28.39 -0.98 -36.14
N GLU A 167 28.13 -1.71 -37.23
CA GLU A 167 27.43 -3.00 -37.19
C GLU A 167 28.30 -4.11 -36.55
N ASP A 168 29.63 -3.96 -36.62
CA ASP A 168 30.60 -4.90 -36.05
C ASP A 168 30.69 -4.76 -34.51
N GLU A 169 30.35 -5.82 -33.78
CA GLU A 169 30.40 -5.89 -32.32
C GLU A 169 31.81 -5.69 -31.76
N PHE A 170 32.84 -6.21 -32.41
CA PHE A 170 34.23 -6.05 -31.96
C PHE A 170 34.69 -4.59 -32.05
N GLN A 171 34.24 -3.86 -33.06
CA GLN A 171 34.53 -2.43 -33.19
C GLN A 171 33.80 -1.61 -32.13
N ARG A 172 32.53 -1.96 -31.84
CA ARG A 172 31.76 -1.31 -30.78
C ARG A 172 32.45 -1.46 -29.43
N ASP A 173 32.95 -2.64 -29.09
CA ASP A 173 33.63 -2.90 -27.80
C ASP A 173 34.94 -2.14 -27.64
N ASN A 174 35.67 -1.96 -28.75
CA ASN A 174 36.95 -1.25 -28.74
C ASN A 174 36.81 0.28 -28.82
N ALA A 175 35.60 0.80 -29.03
CA ALA A 175 35.35 2.24 -29.16
C ALA A 175 35.84 3.04 -27.94
N ILE A 176 35.78 2.45 -26.74
CA ILE A 176 36.21 3.11 -25.49
C ILE A 176 37.69 3.54 -25.52
N PHE A 177 38.58 2.75 -26.12
CA PHE A 177 40.01 3.07 -26.19
C PHE A 177 40.29 4.34 -27.01
N TYR A 178 39.45 4.59 -28.01
CA TYR A 178 39.56 5.76 -28.87
C TYR A 178 38.94 7.01 -28.24
N LEU A 179 37.88 6.85 -27.44
CA LEU A 179 37.20 7.94 -26.71
C LEU A 179 38.07 8.57 -25.59
N ASP A 180 39.10 7.86 -25.13
CA ASP A 180 40.11 8.37 -24.19
C ASP A 180 41.08 9.38 -24.83
N GLY A 181 41.09 9.52 -26.16
CA GLY A 181 41.97 10.46 -26.86
C GLY A 181 43.47 10.19 -26.62
N GLY A 182 43.84 8.96 -26.26
CA GLY A 182 45.21 8.53 -25.98
C GLY A 182 45.70 8.66 -24.53
N GLY A 183 44.82 8.90 -23.53
CA GLY A 183 45.23 8.86 -22.12
C GLY A 183 44.06 8.77 -21.12
N GLN A 184 44.29 8.10 -19.98
CA GLN A 184 43.27 7.77 -18.96
C GLN A 184 42.60 8.98 -18.28
N HIS A 185 43.17 10.21 -18.40
CA HIS A 185 42.69 11.42 -17.72
C HIS A 185 42.37 12.60 -18.66
N SER A 186 41.93 12.34 -19.90
CA SER A 186 41.50 13.40 -20.81
C SER A 186 40.36 14.23 -20.21
N ARG A 187 40.47 15.57 -20.28
CA ARG A 187 39.42 16.54 -19.89
C ARG A 187 38.59 17.01 -21.11
N ASP A 188 38.74 16.36 -22.26
CA ASP A 188 37.98 16.72 -23.46
C ASP A 188 36.50 16.33 -23.28
N VAL A 189 35.62 17.33 -23.27
CA VAL A 189 34.18 17.17 -23.06
C VAL A 189 33.56 16.27 -24.13
N PHE A 190 33.99 16.38 -25.39
CA PHE A 190 33.43 15.57 -26.48
C PHE A 190 33.80 14.08 -26.34
N GLY A 191 35.01 13.79 -25.84
CA GLY A 191 35.44 12.43 -25.50
C GLY A 191 34.72 11.86 -24.28
N LEU A 192 34.62 12.64 -23.20
CA LEU A 192 33.90 12.24 -21.98
C LEU A 192 32.41 11.96 -22.25
N MET A 193 31.73 12.78 -23.06
CA MET A 193 30.36 12.50 -23.47
C MET A 193 30.24 11.17 -24.22
N GLY A 194 31.22 10.85 -25.06
CA GLY A 194 31.27 9.58 -25.78
C GLY A 194 31.45 8.41 -24.84
N LYS A 195 32.34 8.51 -23.85
CA LYS A 195 32.53 7.48 -22.82
C LYS A 195 31.27 7.26 -21.99
N ALA A 196 30.59 8.33 -21.58
CA ALA A 196 29.33 8.23 -20.86
C ALA A 196 28.27 7.51 -21.71
N LYS A 197 28.12 7.87 -22.98
CA LYS A 197 27.18 7.20 -23.91
C LYS A 197 27.56 5.74 -24.16
N TYR A 198 28.86 5.43 -24.30
CA TYR A 198 29.36 4.06 -24.42
C TYR A 198 28.94 3.21 -23.22
N PHE A 199 29.18 3.71 -22.01
CA PHE A 199 28.79 3.02 -20.78
C PHE A 199 27.28 2.85 -20.66
N MET A 200 26.48 3.83 -21.08
CA MET A 200 25.02 3.69 -21.15
C MET A 200 24.58 2.59 -22.12
N ASN A 201 25.18 2.52 -23.32
CA ASN A 201 24.88 1.48 -24.31
C ASN A 201 25.28 0.08 -23.83
N LYS A 202 26.29 -0.03 -22.96
CA LYS A 202 26.73 -1.27 -22.31
C LYS A 202 26.01 -1.58 -20.99
N HIS A 203 24.98 -0.83 -20.63
CA HIS A 203 24.26 -0.92 -19.35
C HIS A 203 25.16 -0.76 -18.10
N ASN A 204 26.36 -0.20 -18.25
CA ASN A 204 27.24 0.14 -17.13
C ASN A 204 26.92 1.57 -16.62
N PHE A 205 25.80 1.70 -15.91
CA PHE A 205 25.31 3.01 -15.48
C PHE A 205 26.20 3.69 -14.45
N THR A 206 26.90 2.93 -13.59
CA THR A 206 27.82 3.48 -12.59
C THR A 206 29.05 4.12 -13.24
N GLY A 207 29.63 3.46 -14.25
CA GLY A 207 30.72 4.02 -15.06
C GLY A 207 30.29 5.27 -15.80
N SER A 208 29.08 5.27 -16.38
CA SER A 208 28.51 6.47 -17.01
C SER A 208 28.34 7.62 -16.01
N GLN A 209 27.84 7.35 -14.80
CA GLN A 209 27.59 8.37 -13.78
C GLN A 209 28.88 9.05 -13.32
N GLN A 210 29.96 8.30 -13.15
CA GLN A 210 31.28 8.86 -12.80
C GLN A 210 31.76 9.84 -13.88
N VAL A 211 31.66 9.45 -15.16
CA VAL A 211 32.07 10.27 -16.29
C VAL A 211 31.17 11.52 -16.42
N VAL A 212 29.86 11.38 -16.26
CA VAL A 212 28.92 12.50 -16.31
C VAL A 212 29.17 13.49 -15.17
N ASN A 213 29.42 13.00 -13.94
CA ASN A 213 29.78 13.86 -12.81
C ASN A 213 31.12 14.57 -13.06
N GLN A 214 32.08 13.92 -13.71
CA GLN A 214 33.32 14.57 -14.15
C GLN A 214 33.03 15.72 -15.14
N ILE A 215 32.09 15.55 -16.08
CA ILE A 215 31.69 16.62 -17.02
C ILE A 215 31.07 17.79 -16.25
N VAL A 216 30.08 17.51 -15.37
CA VAL A 216 29.34 18.56 -14.64
C VAL A 216 30.22 19.30 -13.64
N THR A 217 31.17 18.61 -12.98
CA THR A 217 32.12 19.25 -12.06
C THR A 217 33.18 20.08 -12.77
N SER A 218 33.60 19.66 -13.98
CA SER A 218 34.58 20.41 -14.77
C SER A 218 33.96 21.58 -15.54
N HIS A 219 32.69 21.47 -15.94
CA HIS A 219 31.97 22.45 -16.75
C HIS A 219 30.50 22.56 -16.26
N SER A 220 30.26 23.40 -15.26
CA SER A 220 28.92 23.56 -14.63
C SER A 220 27.87 24.14 -15.58
N ASP A 221 28.29 24.98 -16.54
CA ASP A 221 27.40 25.72 -17.45
C ASP A 221 27.16 24.96 -18.76
N PHE A 222 27.64 23.71 -18.85
CA PHE A 222 27.53 22.88 -20.04
C PHE A 222 26.19 22.13 -20.07
N LEU A 223 25.17 22.75 -20.67
CA LEU A 223 23.81 22.22 -20.78
C LEU A 223 23.71 20.77 -21.30
N PRO A 224 24.44 20.34 -22.36
CA PRO A 224 24.40 18.94 -22.81
C PRO A 224 24.89 17.93 -21.76
N GLY A 225 25.80 18.33 -20.87
CA GLY A 225 26.25 17.50 -19.76
C GLY A 225 25.13 17.25 -18.75
N LEU A 226 24.35 18.28 -18.42
CA LEU A 226 23.14 18.16 -17.59
C LEU A 226 22.06 17.33 -18.29
N MET A 227 21.86 17.50 -19.60
CA MET A 227 20.90 16.68 -20.37
C MET A 227 21.31 15.19 -20.40
N LEU A 228 22.60 14.90 -20.53
CA LEU A 228 23.12 13.53 -20.46
C LEU A 228 22.94 12.94 -19.06
N LYS A 229 23.15 13.76 -18.01
CA LYS A 229 22.88 13.40 -16.61
C LYS A 229 21.41 13.06 -16.37
N MET A 230 20.50 13.88 -16.87
CA MET A 230 19.05 13.63 -16.80
C MET A 230 18.68 12.32 -17.52
N LYS A 231 19.20 12.07 -18.73
CA LYS A 231 18.97 10.80 -19.44
C LYS A 231 19.51 9.59 -18.70
N LEU A 232 20.66 9.72 -18.03
CA LEU A 232 21.25 8.65 -17.24
C LEU A 232 20.39 8.31 -16.02
N PHE A 233 19.94 9.31 -15.26
CA PHE A 233 19.07 9.06 -14.11
C PHE A 233 17.71 8.49 -14.51
N LEU A 234 17.17 8.93 -15.64
CA LEU A 234 15.95 8.33 -16.20
C LEU A 234 16.16 6.85 -16.56
N ALA A 235 17.32 6.49 -17.13
CA ALA A 235 17.66 5.11 -17.41
C ALA A 235 17.89 4.26 -16.14
N LEU A 236 18.31 4.89 -15.04
CA LEU A 236 18.45 4.29 -13.70
C LEU A 236 17.13 4.22 -12.92
N GLN A 237 16.03 4.78 -13.45
CA GLN A 237 14.73 4.90 -12.78
C GLN A 237 14.77 5.77 -11.50
N ASP A 238 15.78 6.63 -11.36
CA ASP A 238 15.91 7.57 -10.25
C ASP A 238 15.16 8.87 -10.61
N TRP A 239 13.85 8.89 -10.31
CA TRP A 239 12.99 10.02 -10.63
C TRP A 239 13.35 11.29 -9.87
N GLU A 240 13.76 11.19 -8.61
CA GLU A 240 14.12 12.34 -7.76
C GLU A 240 15.30 13.11 -8.39
N GLN A 241 16.40 12.42 -8.70
CA GLN A 241 17.55 13.05 -9.34
C GLN A 241 17.28 13.48 -10.77
N THR A 242 16.38 12.79 -11.47
CA THR A 242 15.94 13.17 -12.83
C THR A 242 15.20 14.50 -12.81
N LEU A 243 14.25 14.68 -11.89
CA LEU A 243 13.47 15.92 -11.74
C LEU A 243 14.34 17.09 -11.29
N ASP A 244 15.24 16.88 -10.34
CA ASP A 244 16.20 17.89 -9.90
C ASP A 244 17.09 18.36 -11.05
N THR A 245 17.57 17.42 -11.87
CA THR A 245 18.40 17.74 -13.03
C THR A 245 17.57 18.47 -14.10
N ALA A 246 16.32 18.06 -14.33
CA ALA A 246 15.40 18.74 -15.25
C ALA A 246 15.09 20.18 -14.80
N ALA A 247 14.86 20.41 -13.51
CA ALA A 247 14.65 21.74 -12.95
C ALA A 247 15.87 22.64 -13.13
N ARG A 248 17.09 22.12 -12.91
CA ARG A 248 18.34 22.85 -13.17
C ARG A 248 18.51 23.21 -14.65
N ILE A 249 18.14 22.31 -15.56
CA ILE A 249 18.15 22.58 -17.01
C ILE A 249 17.17 23.71 -17.33
N LEU A 250 15.96 23.71 -16.76
CA LEU A 250 14.97 24.76 -17.00
C LEU A 250 15.32 26.11 -16.38
N GLN A 251 16.10 26.13 -15.29
CA GLN A 251 16.67 27.37 -14.75
C GLN A 251 17.67 28.01 -15.71
N GLN A 252 18.41 27.21 -16.48
CA GLN A 252 19.35 27.70 -17.50
C GLN A 252 18.65 28.01 -18.83
N ASP A 253 17.73 27.15 -19.26
CA ASP A 253 16.96 27.27 -20.51
C ASP A 253 15.50 26.87 -20.25
N GLY A 254 14.66 27.87 -19.94
CA GLY A 254 13.25 27.68 -19.64
C GLY A 254 12.40 27.11 -20.79
N ARG A 255 12.95 27.02 -22.01
CA ARG A 255 12.27 26.43 -23.18
C ARG A 255 12.87 25.10 -23.61
N ASN A 256 13.69 24.46 -22.77
CA ASN A 256 14.32 23.19 -23.12
C ASN A 256 13.28 22.07 -23.28
N LEU A 257 12.99 21.70 -24.54
CA LEU A 257 11.97 20.71 -24.89
C LEU A 257 12.18 19.35 -24.22
N LYS A 258 13.43 18.95 -23.97
CA LYS A 258 13.73 17.63 -23.41
C LYS A 258 13.45 17.57 -21.91
N ALA A 259 13.79 18.63 -21.18
CA ALA A 259 13.43 18.74 -19.77
C ALA A 259 11.91 18.79 -19.59
N ILE A 260 11.21 19.58 -20.40
CA ILE A 260 9.73 19.63 -20.42
C ILE A 260 9.14 18.26 -20.74
N GLN A 261 9.67 17.55 -21.75
CA GLN A 261 9.23 16.19 -22.09
C GLN A 261 9.41 15.20 -20.93
N VAL A 262 10.54 15.25 -20.23
CA VAL A 262 10.80 14.34 -19.09
C VAL A 262 9.89 14.66 -17.90
N LEU A 263 9.65 15.95 -17.61
CA LEU A 263 8.67 16.36 -16.60
C LEU A 263 7.26 15.86 -16.96
N ALA A 264 6.84 16.04 -18.22
CA ALA A 264 5.54 15.56 -18.69
C ALA A 264 5.43 14.04 -18.59
N ILE A 265 6.48 13.29 -18.98
CA ILE A 265 6.51 11.83 -18.81
C ILE A 265 6.38 11.46 -17.34
N HIS A 266 7.14 12.08 -16.45
CA HIS A 266 7.04 11.83 -15.01
C HIS A 266 5.60 12.05 -14.51
N THR A 267 4.99 13.19 -14.82
CA THR A 267 3.62 13.50 -14.37
C THR A 267 2.60 12.49 -14.90
N ILE A 268 2.72 12.03 -16.15
CA ILE A 268 1.82 11.00 -16.71
C ILE A 268 2.05 9.64 -16.03
N VAL A 269 3.32 9.26 -15.92
CA VAL A 269 3.74 7.90 -15.54
C VAL A 269 3.61 7.67 -14.03
N MET A 270 3.86 8.69 -13.21
CA MET A 270 3.85 8.58 -11.75
C MET A 270 2.56 9.11 -11.14
N ASP A 271 2.11 10.29 -11.59
CA ASP A 271 0.96 10.99 -10.98
C ASP A 271 -0.36 10.65 -11.67
N GLY A 272 -0.34 10.30 -12.97
CA GLY A 272 -1.56 10.11 -13.77
C GLY A 272 -2.34 11.41 -14.03
N ASP A 273 -1.79 12.56 -13.62
CA ASP A 273 -2.47 13.85 -13.63
C ASP A 273 -2.32 14.56 -14.98
N LEU A 274 -3.28 14.32 -15.86
CA LEU A 274 -3.35 14.91 -17.19
C LEU A 274 -3.55 16.43 -17.16
N VAL A 275 -4.09 16.99 -16.08
CA VAL A 275 -4.30 18.44 -15.93
C VAL A 275 -2.97 19.13 -15.68
N LYS A 276 -2.12 18.59 -14.81
CA LYS A 276 -0.76 19.11 -14.61
C LYS A 276 0.07 19.03 -15.90
N VAL A 277 -0.07 17.97 -16.68
CA VAL A 277 0.60 17.87 -17.99
C VAL A 277 0.16 19.00 -18.92
N SER A 278 -1.14 19.30 -18.97
CA SER A 278 -1.64 20.43 -19.75
C SER A 278 -1.03 21.75 -19.27
N SER A 279 -0.81 21.96 -17.97
CA SER A 279 -0.14 23.15 -17.43
C SER A 279 1.35 23.24 -17.79
N VAL A 280 2.05 22.10 -17.84
CA VAL A 280 3.45 22.01 -18.27
C VAL A 280 3.59 22.40 -19.75
N TYR A 281 2.60 22.02 -20.57
CA TYR A 281 2.48 22.48 -21.96
C TYR A 281 1.76 23.83 -22.10
N ALA A 282 1.09 24.36 -21.07
CA ALA A 282 0.31 25.61 -21.13
C ALA A 282 1.19 26.86 -21.21
N ASN A 283 2.48 26.75 -20.92
CA ASN A 283 3.47 27.74 -21.37
C ASN A 283 3.58 27.85 -22.91
N ILE A 284 2.84 27.00 -23.64
CA ILE A 284 2.69 26.99 -25.10
C ILE A 284 1.20 27.17 -25.54
N ASN A 285 0.19 27.08 -24.67
CA ASN A 285 -1.17 27.69 -24.79
C ASN A 285 -2.18 27.21 -23.71
N ASP A 286 -3.10 28.11 -23.31
CA ASP A 286 -4.20 27.91 -22.36
C ASP A 286 -5.27 26.90 -22.83
N SER A 287 -5.39 25.76 -22.16
CA SER A 287 -6.67 25.06 -21.92
C SER A 287 -6.49 23.83 -21.00
N THR A 288 -7.35 23.69 -20.00
CA THR A 288 -7.43 22.54 -19.08
C THR A 288 -8.05 21.30 -19.76
N CYS A 289 -7.62 20.09 -19.38
CA CYS A 289 -7.86 18.92 -20.23
C CYS A 289 -8.08 17.58 -19.49
N SER A 290 -9.10 16.82 -19.88
CA SER A 290 -9.31 15.39 -19.57
C SER A 290 -8.82 14.49 -20.74
N SER A 291 -8.72 13.16 -20.55
CA SER A 291 -8.12 12.23 -21.53
C SER A 291 -8.74 12.27 -22.94
N THR A 292 -10.06 12.47 -23.06
CA THR A 292 -10.76 12.64 -24.35
C THR A 292 -10.46 13.99 -24.99
N VAL A 293 -10.23 15.01 -24.17
CA VAL A 293 -9.90 16.37 -24.63
C VAL A 293 -8.43 16.43 -25.08
N ILE A 294 -7.51 15.61 -24.54
CA ILE A 294 -6.11 15.56 -25.00
C ILE A 294 -6.04 15.02 -26.44
N LEU A 295 -6.79 13.96 -26.74
CA LEU A 295 -6.88 13.45 -28.11
C LEU A 295 -7.46 14.50 -29.06
N GLN A 296 -8.44 15.28 -28.60
CA GLN A 296 -9.01 16.41 -29.36
C GLN A 296 -8.05 17.60 -29.49
N LEU A 297 -7.19 17.86 -28.51
CA LEU A 297 -6.14 18.89 -28.57
C LEU A 297 -5.00 18.51 -29.50
N LEU A 298 -4.60 17.23 -29.53
CA LEU A 298 -3.51 16.73 -30.37
C LEU A 298 -3.88 16.76 -31.85
N THR A 299 -5.16 16.59 -32.18
CA THR A 299 -5.67 16.55 -33.57
C THR A 299 -5.32 17.84 -34.36
N PRO A 300 -5.58 19.07 -33.86
CA PRO A 300 -5.12 20.31 -34.49
C PRO A 300 -3.59 20.48 -34.60
N PHE A 301 -2.80 19.84 -33.73
CA PHE A 301 -1.33 19.90 -33.81
C PHE A 301 -0.80 18.99 -34.90
N THR A 302 -1.33 17.77 -35.03
CA THR A 302 -0.99 16.84 -36.11
C THR A 302 -1.46 17.37 -37.47
N GLU A 303 -2.62 18.00 -37.54
CA GLU A 303 -3.08 18.72 -38.74
C GLU A 303 -2.12 19.84 -39.15
N ARG A 304 -1.67 20.67 -38.19
CA ARG A 304 -0.66 21.70 -38.45
C ARG A 304 0.67 21.10 -38.87
N ALA A 305 1.09 19.98 -38.29
CA ALA A 305 2.31 19.28 -38.71
C ALA A 305 2.18 18.76 -40.15
N TYR A 306 1.05 18.16 -40.51
CA TYR A 306 0.77 17.69 -41.87
C TYR A 306 0.73 18.85 -42.87
N SER A 307 0.13 19.99 -42.50
CA SER A 307 0.10 21.19 -43.36
C SER A 307 1.50 21.74 -43.70
N LYS A 308 2.47 21.56 -42.81
CA LYS A 308 3.87 21.99 -43.02
C LYS A 308 4.71 20.98 -43.80
N ALA A 309 4.29 19.73 -43.87
CA ALA A 309 4.96 18.66 -44.60
C ALA A 309 3.92 17.76 -45.31
N PRO A 310 3.20 18.28 -46.32
CA PRO A 310 2.21 17.51 -47.05
C PRO A 310 2.90 16.36 -47.80
N GLY A 311 2.41 15.14 -47.61
CA GLY A 311 3.02 13.93 -48.18
C GLY A 311 4.00 13.20 -47.25
N ASN A 312 4.04 13.52 -45.96
CA ASN A 312 4.70 12.65 -44.98
C ASN A 312 3.74 11.53 -44.51
N ALA A 313 4.04 10.28 -44.88
CA ALA A 313 3.23 9.11 -44.56
C ALA A 313 3.12 8.87 -43.04
N ASP A 314 4.18 9.14 -42.27
CA ASP A 314 4.20 8.94 -40.81
C ASP A 314 3.20 9.86 -40.10
N VAL A 315 3.12 11.13 -40.53
CA VAL A 315 2.19 12.12 -39.95
C VAL A 315 0.74 11.79 -40.30
N ALA A 316 0.49 11.30 -41.52
CA ALA A 316 -0.83 10.82 -41.93
C ALA A 316 -1.26 9.56 -41.14
N ASN A 317 -0.31 8.65 -40.88
CA ASN A 317 -0.55 7.44 -40.09
C ASN A 317 -0.90 7.77 -38.62
N GLU A 318 -0.15 8.68 -37.99
CA GLU A 318 -0.44 9.17 -36.64
C GLU A 318 -1.81 9.86 -36.55
N MET A 319 -2.21 10.62 -37.58
CA MET A 319 -3.54 11.22 -37.65
C MET A 319 -4.64 10.15 -37.72
N GLY A 320 -4.44 9.11 -38.52
CA GLY A 320 -5.34 7.95 -38.57
C GLY A 320 -5.47 7.27 -37.20
N TYR A 321 -4.35 7.10 -36.50
CA TYR A 321 -4.31 6.48 -35.16
C TYR A 321 -5.06 7.30 -34.10
N LEU A 322 -4.83 8.61 -34.03
CA LEU A 322 -5.55 9.50 -33.11
C LEU A 322 -7.07 9.47 -33.34
N LEU A 323 -7.51 9.48 -34.60
CA LEU A 323 -8.93 9.40 -34.95
C LEU A 323 -9.53 8.02 -34.66
N SER A 324 -8.75 6.95 -34.80
CA SER A 324 -9.14 5.60 -34.39
C SER A 324 -9.38 5.54 -32.88
N LEU A 325 -8.52 6.15 -32.06
CA LEU A 325 -8.71 6.24 -30.60
C LEU A 325 -9.97 7.05 -30.22
N GLN A 326 -10.34 8.06 -31.02
CA GLN A 326 -11.59 8.81 -30.86
C GLN A 326 -12.85 8.04 -31.34
N LYS A 327 -12.70 6.78 -31.76
CA LYS A 327 -13.77 5.95 -32.36
C LYS A 327 -14.38 6.53 -33.64
N LYS A 328 -13.66 7.44 -34.33
CA LYS A 328 -14.06 8.00 -35.63
C LYS A 328 -13.49 7.14 -36.77
N THR A 329 -13.94 5.89 -36.84
CA THR A 329 -13.40 4.85 -37.74
C THR A 329 -13.39 5.27 -39.22
N LYS A 330 -14.45 5.95 -39.68
CA LYS A 330 -14.59 6.45 -41.07
C LYS A 330 -13.59 7.54 -41.46
N GLU A 331 -13.21 8.40 -40.52
CA GLU A 331 -12.21 9.45 -40.76
C GLU A 331 -10.80 8.85 -40.69
N ALA A 332 -10.56 7.96 -39.72
CA ALA A 332 -9.31 7.23 -39.59
C ALA A 332 -8.96 6.43 -40.87
N THR A 333 -9.93 5.73 -41.47
CA THR A 333 -9.77 5.01 -42.75
C THR A 333 -9.30 5.91 -43.89
N ARG A 334 -9.77 7.16 -43.95
CA ARG A 334 -9.34 8.15 -44.97
C ARG A 334 -7.87 8.55 -44.79
N TRP A 335 -7.42 8.71 -43.55
CA TRP A 335 -6.04 9.07 -43.25
C TRP A 335 -5.07 7.90 -43.45
N TYR A 336 -5.46 6.69 -43.06
CA TYR A 336 -4.67 5.49 -43.35
C TYR A 336 -4.54 5.23 -44.85
N SER A 337 -5.62 5.41 -45.62
CA SER A 337 -5.54 5.32 -47.09
C SER A 337 -4.69 6.43 -47.71
N ALA A 338 -4.73 7.66 -47.18
CA ALA A 338 -3.83 8.73 -47.61
C ALA A 338 -2.35 8.42 -47.33
N ALA A 339 -2.04 7.80 -46.19
CA ALA A 339 -0.69 7.34 -45.88
C ALA A 339 -0.24 6.25 -46.87
N LEU A 340 -1.10 5.28 -47.17
CA LEU A 340 -0.80 4.19 -48.12
C LEU A 340 -0.66 4.64 -49.57
N ASN A 341 -1.39 5.68 -49.98
CA ASN A 341 -1.20 6.30 -51.29
C ASN A 341 0.17 6.97 -51.43
N THR A 342 0.78 7.36 -50.31
CA THR A 342 2.11 7.98 -50.27
C THR A 342 3.21 6.91 -50.15
N ASP A 343 3.01 5.93 -49.27
CA ASP A 343 3.89 4.79 -49.07
C ASP A 343 3.07 3.49 -49.00
N ILE A 344 3.04 2.79 -50.14
CA ILE A 344 2.29 1.53 -50.31
C ILE A 344 2.86 0.41 -49.41
N SER A 345 4.11 0.53 -48.97
CA SER A 345 4.80 -0.47 -48.14
C SER A 345 4.63 -0.23 -46.63
N SER A 346 3.90 0.80 -46.22
CA SER A 346 3.73 1.17 -44.81
C SER A 346 2.84 0.16 -44.06
N VAL A 347 3.48 -0.76 -43.34
CA VAL A 347 2.79 -1.77 -42.52
C VAL A 347 1.93 -1.16 -41.39
N PRO A 348 2.37 -0.12 -40.65
CA PRO A 348 1.55 0.52 -39.61
C PRO A 348 0.22 1.09 -40.14
N ALA A 349 0.24 1.66 -41.34
CA ALA A 349 -0.98 2.21 -41.96
C ALA A 349 -1.95 1.10 -42.41
N LEU A 350 -1.44 -0.04 -42.89
CA LEU A 350 -2.27 -1.23 -43.17
C LEU A 350 -2.84 -1.85 -41.90
N ALA A 351 -2.04 -1.96 -40.83
CA ALA A 351 -2.50 -2.46 -39.54
C ALA A 351 -3.62 -1.57 -38.95
N GLY A 352 -3.47 -0.25 -39.04
CA GLY A 352 -4.49 0.72 -38.65
C GLY A 352 -5.78 0.61 -39.47
N LEU A 353 -5.67 0.36 -40.77
CA LEU A 353 -6.82 0.12 -41.65
C LEU A 353 -7.60 -1.15 -41.26
N ILE A 354 -6.89 -2.26 -41.04
CA ILE A 354 -7.47 -3.54 -40.59
C ILE A 354 -8.16 -3.37 -39.24
N ARG A 355 -7.54 -2.64 -38.30
CA ARG A 355 -8.16 -2.31 -37.01
C ARG A 355 -9.50 -1.59 -37.19
N CYS A 356 -9.56 -0.59 -38.07
CA CYS A 356 -10.81 0.12 -38.37
C CYS A 356 -11.87 -0.83 -38.96
N GLN A 357 -11.50 -1.72 -39.89
CA GLN A 357 -12.41 -2.71 -40.46
C GLN A 357 -12.95 -3.70 -39.42
N LEU A 358 -12.10 -4.15 -38.49
CA LEU A 358 -12.52 -5.02 -37.38
C LEU A 358 -13.47 -4.30 -36.41
N MET A 359 -13.28 -2.99 -36.19
CA MET A 359 -14.18 -2.17 -35.38
C MET A 359 -15.54 -1.96 -36.06
N ASP A 360 -15.56 -1.78 -37.38
CA ASP A 360 -16.78 -1.60 -38.19
C ASP A 360 -17.50 -2.93 -38.53
N GLY A 361 -16.96 -4.08 -38.06
CA GLY A 361 -17.56 -5.41 -38.26
C GLY A 361 -17.32 -6.04 -39.63
N GLN A 362 -16.41 -5.48 -40.45
CA GLN A 362 -16.07 -5.96 -41.78
C GLN A 362 -15.05 -7.12 -41.72
N LEU A 363 -15.45 -8.23 -41.13
CA LEU A 363 -14.56 -9.36 -40.81
C LEU A 363 -13.93 -10.03 -42.04
N GLN A 364 -14.61 -10.01 -43.19
CA GLN A 364 -14.11 -10.66 -44.40
C GLN A 364 -12.99 -9.86 -45.08
N GLU A 365 -13.12 -8.54 -45.14
CA GLU A 365 -12.10 -7.67 -45.72
C GLU A 365 -10.83 -7.67 -44.86
N ALA A 366 -11.00 -7.58 -43.53
CA ALA A 366 -9.90 -7.68 -42.57
C ALA A 366 -9.15 -9.02 -42.68
N ALA A 367 -9.87 -10.13 -42.89
CA ALA A 367 -9.25 -11.44 -43.07
C ALA A 367 -8.40 -11.51 -44.35
N ASN A 368 -8.92 -11.02 -45.48
CA ASN A 368 -8.21 -11.02 -46.75
C ASN A 368 -6.93 -10.14 -46.68
N GLN A 369 -7.01 -8.98 -46.02
CA GLN A 369 -5.86 -8.08 -45.86
C GLN A 369 -4.80 -8.65 -44.93
N LEU A 370 -5.19 -9.35 -43.84
CA LEU A 370 -4.25 -10.04 -42.95
C LEU A 370 -3.55 -11.21 -43.65
N GLU A 371 -4.26 -11.95 -44.50
CA GLU A 371 -3.68 -13.06 -45.28
C GLU A 371 -2.65 -12.54 -46.30
N PHE A 372 -3.00 -11.48 -47.04
CA PHE A 372 -2.08 -10.80 -47.96
C PHE A 372 -0.81 -10.29 -47.27
N LEU A 373 -0.94 -9.67 -46.10
CA LEU A 373 0.22 -9.19 -45.32
C LEU A 373 1.12 -10.33 -44.86
N ARG A 374 0.54 -11.48 -44.49
CA ARG A 374 1.29 -12.66 -44.08
C ARG A 374 2.10 -13.25 -45.23
N GLU A 375 1.58 -13.20 -46.46
CA GLU A 375 2.28 -13.66 -47.65
C GLU A 375 3.43 -12.73 -48.05
N ILE A 376 3.26 -11.42 -47.91
CA ILE A 376 4.29 -10.41 -48.30
C ILE A 376 5.40 -10.29 -47.25
N HIS A 377 5.06 -10.38 -45.96
CA HIS A 377 5.97 -10.06 -44.86
C HIS A 377 6.32 -11.29 -44.00
N GLN A 378 6.59 -12.44 -44.62
CA GLN A 378 7.01 -13.67 -43.94
C GLN A 378 8.22 -13.50 -42.99
N SER A 379 8.99 -12.41 -43.13
CA SER A 379 10.18 -12.09 -42.33
C SER A 379 9.97 -11.07 -41.21
N ILE A 380 8.80 -10.42 -41.11
CA ILE A 380 8.56 -9.35 -40.11
C ILE A 380 7.39 -9.75 -39.21
N GLY A 381 7.69 -10.46 -38.14
CA GLY A 381 6.76 -10.73 -37.04
C GLY A 381 6.46 -9.45 -36.24
N GLN A 382 5.52 -8.63 -36.73
CA GLN A 382 4.99 -7.50 -35.97
C GLN A 382 3.94 -7.97 -34.97
N SER A 383 4.14 -7.61 -33.70
CA SER A 383 3.24 -7.94 -32.58
C SER A 383 1.79 -7.51 -32.83
N GLU A 384 1.60 -6.33 -33.44
CA GLU A 384 0.28 -5.76 -33.73
C GLU A 384 -0.53 -6.57 -34.74
N LEU A 385 0.10 -7.15 -35.77
CA LEU A 385 -0.60 -7.96 -36.77
C LEU A 385 -1.13 -9.28 -36.18
N VAL A 386 -0.33 -9.93 -35.33
CA VAL A 386 -0.74 -11.16 -34.65
C VAL A 386 -1.90 -10.89 -33.68
N LEU A 387 -1.90 -9.74 -33.01
CA LEU A 387 -3.03 -9.31 -32.17
C LEU A 387 -4.30 -9.08 -32.99
N LEU A 388 -4.21 -8.43 -34.16
CA LEU A 388 -5.37 -8.24 -35.05
C LEU A 388 -5.94 -9.58 -35.55
N GLN A 389 -5.08 -10.58 -35.79
CA GLN A 389 -5.51 -11.93 -36.11
C GLN A 389 -6.25 -12.60 -34.93
N ALA A 390 -5.74 -12.45 -33.70
CA ALA A 390 -6.43 -12.94 -32.51
C ALA A 390 -7.81 -12.27 -32.32
N LEU A 391 -7.91 -10.97 -32.56
CA LEU A 391 -9.17 -10.22 -32.53
C LEU A 391 -10.17 -10.72 -33.58
N LEU A 392 -9.74 -10.97 -34.82
CA LEU A 392 -10.58 -11.52 -35.88
C LEU A 392 -11.13 -12.90 -35.50
N VAL A 393 -10.26 -13.77 -34.97
CA VAL A 393 -10.62 -15.13 -34.54
C VAL A 393 -11.60 -15.11 -33.36
N HIS A 394 -11.41 -14.20 -32.39
CA HIS A 394 -12.34 -13.99 -31.29
C HIS A 394 -13.70 -13.49 -31.78
N LYS A 395 -13.74 -12.50 -32.69
CA LYS A 395 -15.00 -11.98 -33.28
C LYS A 395 -15.75 -13.04 -34.11
N ARG A 396 -15.07 -14.08 -34.60
CA ARG A 396 -15.67 -15.25 -35.27
C ARG A 396 -16.17 -16.33 -34.30
N GLY A 397 -16.08 -16.12 -32.98
CA GLY A 397 -16.59 -17.04 -31.97
C GLY A 397 -15.65 -18.20 -31.62
N ALA A 398 -14.37 -18.12 -31.96
CA ALA A 398 -13.42 -19.18 -31.63
C ALA A 398 -13.11 -19.23 -30.12
N GLY A 399 -12.92 -20.45 -29.60
CA GLY A 399 -12.60 -20.69 -28.20
C GLY A 399 -11.15 -20.36 -27.81
N LEU A 400 -10.90 -20.36 -26.50
CA LEU A 400 -9.60 -20.02 -25.89
C LEU A 400 -8.41 -20.83 -26.42
N ALA A 401 -8.62 -22.10 -26.82
CA ALA A 401 -7.56 -22.98 -27.31
C ALA A 401 -6.88 -22.49 -28.59
N VAL A 402 -7.64 -21.87 -29.51
CA VAL A 402 -7.11 -21.32 -30.77
C VAL A 402 -6.52 -19.93 -30.54
N MET A 403 -7.11 -19.15 -29.64
CA MET A 403 -6.70 -17.77 -29.36
C MET A 403 -5.41 -17.67 -28.53
N SER A 404 -5.25 -18.53 -27.52
CA SER A 404 -4.12 -18.50 -26.58
C SER A 404 -2.73 -18.50 -27.24
N PRO A 405 -2.41 -19.35 -28.24
CA PRO A 405 -1.10 -19.32 -28.90
C PRO A 405 -0.83 -18.02 -29.65
N LEU A 406 -1.85 -17.45 -30.32
CA LEU A 406 -1.73 -16.18 -31.04
C LEU A 406 -1.45 -15.01 -30.08
N LEU A 407 -2.16 -14.95 -28.95
CA LEU A 407 -1.92 -13.90 -27.95
C LEU A 407 -0.53 -14.02 -27.31
N LYS A 408 -0.07 -15.25 -27.04
CA LYS A 408 1.28 -15.48 -26.54
C LYS A 408 2.33 -15.00 -27.54
N GLU A 409 2.22 -15.40 -28.81
CA GLU A 409 3.14 -14.98 -29.87
C GLU A 409 3.16 -13.46 -30.03
N ALA A 410 2.00 -12.80 -30.01
CA ALA A 410 1.88 -11.35 -30.08
C ALA A 410 2.64 -10.66 -28.93
N THR A 411 2.50 -11.17 -27.69
CA THR A 411 3.20 -10.62 -26.52
C THR A 411 4.71 -10.89 -26.53
N ASP A 412 5.14 -12.08 -26.99
CA ASP A 412 6.56 -12.43 -27.06
C ASP A 412 7.29 -11.51 -28.06
N LEU A 413 6.69 -11.25 -29.22
CA LEU A 413 7.20 -10.30 -30.21
C LEU A 413 7.23 -8.86 -29.68
N HIS A 414 6.19 -8.45 -28.92
CA HIS A 414 6.11 -7.10 -28.33
C HIS A 414 7.25 -6.85 -27.34
N PHE A 415 7.45 -7.76 -26.38
CA PHE A 415 8.51 -7.61 -25.39
C PHE A 415 9.92 -7.87 -25.95
N LEU A 416 10.05 -8.59 -27.08
CA LEU A 416 11.34 -8.74 -27.76
C LEU A 416 11.91 -7.39 -28.19
N ASP A 417 11.08 -6.47 -28.70
CA ASP A 417 11.54 -5.12 -29.09
C ASP A 417 11.92 -4.24 -27.88
N LEU A 418 11.39 -4.53 -26.70
CA LEU A 418 11.69 -3.79 -25.46
C LEU A 418 12.96 -4.26 -24.75
N ARG A 419 13.44 -5.49 -25.02
CA ARG A 419 14.61 -6.07 -24.33
C ARG A 419 15.89 -5.30 -24.61
N GLY A 420 16.61 -4.92 -23.54
CA GLY A 420 17.91 -4.26 -23.63
C GLY A 420 17.85 -2.77 -23.97
N ARG A 421 16.67 -2.14 -24.00
CA ARG A 421 16.56 -0.68 -24.20
C ARG A 421 16.54 0.04 -22.85
N PRO A 422 17.30 1.14 -22.68
CA PRO A 422 17.23 1.95 -21.46
C PRO A 422 15.90 2.71 -21.40
N MET A 423 15.43 2.97 -20.17
CA MET A 423 14.21 3.71 -19.93
C MET A 423 14.33 5.17 -20.43
N GLY A 424 13.33 5.59 -21.21
CA GLY A 424 13.29 6.90 -21.85
C GLY A 424 12.03 7.08 -22.69
N PRO A 425 11.87 8.22 -23.39
CA PRO A 425 10.66 8.48 -24.17
C PRO A 425 10.37 7.42 -25.25
N ASP A 426 11.43 6.91 -25.90
CA ASP A 426 11.31 5.82 -26.90
C ASP A 426 10.85 4.50 -26.27
N TYR A 427 11.27 4.21 -25.04
CA TYR A 427 10.84 3.02 -24.30
C TYR A 427 9.33 3.08 -24.00
N PHE A 428 8.84 4.21 -23.48
CA PHE A 428 7.41 4.38 -23.19
C PHE A 428 6.54 4.38 -24.45
N HIS A 429 7.03 4.94 -25.55
CA HIS A 429 6.34 4.88 -26.84
C HIS A 429 6.18 3.43 -27.33
N ARG A 430 7.24 2.61 -27.23
CA ARG A 430 7.22 1.20 -27.62
C ARG A 430 6.48 0.29 -26.64
N LEU A 431 6.41 0.67 -25.35
CA LEU A 431 5.68 -0.11 -24.34
C LEU A 431 4.20 -0.28 -24.72
N HIS A 432 3.62 0.76 -25.32
CA HIS A 432 2.27 0.80 -25.90
C HIS A 432 1.21 0.09 -25.01
N PRO A 433 0.83 0.68 -23.85
CA PRO A 433 -0.06 0.05 -22.87
C PRO A 433 -1.40 -0.45 -23.44
N ASP A 434 -1.97 0.25 -24.43
CA ASP A 434 -3.23 -0.15 -25.07
C ASP A 434 -3.16 -1.52 -25.75
N PHE A 435 -1.98 -1.90 -26.27
CA PHE A 435 -1.76 -3.23 -26.84
C PHE A 435 -1.86 -4.29 -25.74
N ILE A 436 -1.21 -4.03 -24.60
CA ILE A 436 -1.22 -4.91 -23.43
C ILE A 436 -2.64 -5.05 -22.87
N PHE A 437 -3.37 -3.94 -22.72
CA PHE A 437 -4.75 -3.97 -22.22
C PHE A 437 -5.69 -4.73 -23.17
N GLN A 438 -5.52 -4.62 -24.50
CA GLN A 438 -6.29 -5.40 -25.46
C GLN A 438 -6.05 -6.90 -25.31
N VAL A 439 -4.79 -7.33 -25.15
CA VAL A 439 -4.46 -8.75 -24.89
C VAL A 439 -5.11 -9.23 -23.59
N VAL A 440 -4.99 -8.45 -22.52
CA VAL A 440 -5.56 -8.79 -21.21
C VAL A 440 -7.08 -8.89 -21.29
N ASN A 441 -7.76 -7.92 -21.91
CA ASN A 441 -9.21 -7.93 -22.07
C ASN A 441 -9.72 -9.12 -22.90
N LEU A 442 -8.98 -9.51 -23.94
CA LEU A 442 -9.30 -10.71 -24.71
C LEU A 442 -9.24 -11.98 -23.86
N TYR A 443 -8.21 -12.15 -23.03
CA TYR A 443 -8.15 -13.26 -22.08
C TYR A 443 -9.27 -13.20 -21.04
N LEU A 444 -9.50 -12.03 -20.43
CA LEU A 444 -10.51 -11.84 -19.39
C LEU A 444 -11.94 -12.13 -19.88
N SER A 445 -12.22 -11.95 -21.17
CA SER A 445 -13.54 -12.28 -21.76
C SER A 445 -13.95 -13.75 -21.57
N PHE A 446 -12.98 -14.66 -21.41
CA PHE A 446 -13.22 -16.09 -21.17
C PHE A 446 -13.33 -16.47 -19.69
N PHE A 447 -13.05 -15.54 -18.75
CA PHE A 447 -13.02 -15.81 -17.31
C PHE A 447 -14.05 -14.94 -16.57
N GLN A 448 -15.14 -15.54 -16.11
CA GLN A 448 -16.24 -14.80 -15.45
C GLN A 448 -16.44 -15.10 -13.96
N LYS A 449 -15.90 -16.21 -13.46
CA LYS A 449 -16.01 -16.59 -12.05
C LYS A 449 -14.60 -16.72 -11.45
N PRO A 450 -14.40 -16.26 -10.20
CA PRO A 450 -13.13 -16.44 -9.52
C PRO A 450 -12.87 -17.93 -9.27
N LEU A 451 -11.59 -18.30 -9.31
CA LEU A 451 -11.15 -19.66 -9.01
C LEU A 451 -11.41 -19.98 -7.53
N THR A 452 -11.86 -21.20 -7.28
CA THR A 452 -12.02 -21.69 -5.90
C THR A 452 -10.67 -22.14 -5.35
N ALA A 453 -10.48 -21.96 -4.04
CA ALA A 453 -9.23 -22.27 -3.37
C ALA A 453 -8.75 -23.71 -3.67
N GLY A 454 -7.58 -23.84 -4.32
CA GLY A 454 -6.98 -25.11 -4.73
C GLY A 454 -6.91 -25.35 -6.24
N GLN A 455 -7.64 -24.56 -7.03
CA GLN A 455 -7.58 -24.68 -8.48
C GLN A 455 -6.26 -24.09 -9.03
N PRO A 456 -5.56 -24.78 -9.95
CA PRO A 456 -4.38 -24.22 -10.60
C PRO A 456 -4.80 -23.02 -11.46
N VAL A 457 -4.04 -21.93 -11.37
CA VAL A 457 -4.29 -20.73 -12.17
C VAL A 457 -4.12 -21.08 -13.66
N PRO A 458 -5.15 -20.90 -14.51
CA PRO A 458 -5.05 -21.12 -15.94
C PRO A 458 -3.93 -20.29 -16.55
N PHE A 459 -3.28 -20.84 -17.58
CA PHE A 459 -2.20 -20.16 -18.30
C PHE A 459 -2.60 -18.73 -18.72
N GLY A 460 -3.82 -18.54 -19.22
CA GLY A 460 -4.30 -17.21 -19.65
C GLY A 460 -4.25 -16.14 -18.55
N LEU A 461 -4.69 -16.45 -17.33
CA LEU A 461 -4.64 -15.51 -16.20
C LEU A 461 -3.19 -15.27 -15.73
N SER A 462 -2.38 -16.33 -15.66
CA SER A 462 -0.95 -16.20 -15.31
C SER A 462 -0.18 -15.37 -16.33
N HIS A 463 -0.44 -15.57 -17.62
CA HIS A 463 0.16 -14.81 -18.71
C HIS A 463 -0.27 -13.34 -18.67
N CYS A 464 -1.54 -13.05 -18.39
CA CYS A 464 -2.01 -11.67 -18.19
C CYS A 464 -1.27 -10.96 -17.06
N GLY A 465 -1.11 -11.61 -15.90
CA GLY A 465 -0.37 -11.04 -14.77
C GLY A 465 1.08 -10.72 -15.13
N MET A 466 1.77 -11.64 -15.82
CA MET A 466 3.16 -11.45 -16.27
C MET A 466 3.30 -10.31 -17.28
N VAL A 467 2.38 -10.22 -18.25
CA VAL A 467 2.40 -9.20 -19.32
C VAL A 467 2.03 -7.81 -18.80
N LEU A 468 1.16 -7.73 -17.79
CA LEU A 468 0.71 -6.47 -17.19
C LEU A 468 1.69 -5.90 -16.15
N GLN A 469 2.49 -6.76 -15.52
CA GLN A 469 3.44 -6.36 -14.48
C GLN A 469 4.41 -5.23 -14.90
N PRO A 470 5.03 -5.23 -16.09
CA PRO A 470 5.86 -4.11 -16.54
C PRO A 470 5.11 -2.77 -16.60
N VAL A 471 3.82 -2.77 -16.96
CA VAL A 471 3.02 -1.53 -17.04
C VAL A 471 2.77 -0.97 -15.63
N VAL A 472 2.36 -1.83 -14.68
CA VAL A 472 2.10 -1.42 -13.30
C VAL A 472 3.37 -0.93 -12.61
N GLN A 473 4.52 -1.56 -12.90
CA GLN A 473 5.81 -1.16 -12.32
C GLN A 473 6.38 0.12 -12.95
N MET A 474 6.33 0.23 -14.27
CA MET A 474 6.96 1.33 -14.99
C MET A 474 6.07 2.56 -15.09
N ALA A 475 4.74 2.41 -15.02
CA ALA A 475 3.74 3.48 -15.13
C ALA A 475 2.61 3.33 -14.09
N PRO A 476 2.91 3.49 -12.78
CA PRO A 476 1.93 3.36 -11.69
C PRO A 476 0.78 4.38 -11.76
N GLY A 477 1.00 5.54 -12.37
CA GLY A 477 -0.03 6.56 -12.60
C GLY A 477 -1.09 6.16 -13.63
N LEU A 478 -0.83 5.12 -14.44
CA LEU A 478 -1.81 4.54 -15.35
C LEU A 478 -2.72 3.56 -14.60
N LEU A 479 -3.73 4.10 -13.93
CA LEU A 479 -4.64 3.37 -13.04
C LEU A 479 -5.32 2.15 -13.70
N LEU A 480 -5.56 2.20 -15.01
CA LEU A 480 -6.14 1.07 -15.76
C LEU A 480 -5.29 -0.21 -15.64
N GLY A 481 -3.96 -0.08 -15.53
CA GLY A 481 -3.09 -1.23 -15.30
C GLY A 481 -3.28 -1.85 -13.92
N ALA A 482 -3.39 -1.05 -12.87
CA ALA A 482 -3.66 -1.52 -11.52
C ALA A 482 -5.07 -2.13 -11.40
N TYR A 483 -6.06 -1.52 -12.05
CA TYR A 483 -7.43 -2.05 -12.15
C TYR A 483 -7.47 -3.44 -12.80
N HIS A 484 -6.82 -3.62 -13.96
CA HIS A 484 -6.74 -4.93 -14.61
C HIS A 484 -5.98 -5.96 -13.74
N MET A 485 -4.93 -5.54 -13.02
CA MET A 485 -4.23 -6.40 -12.08
C MET A 485 -5.15 -6.84 -10.94
N ALA A 486 -5.94 -5.93 -10.37
CA ALA A 486 -6.95 -6.26 -9.37
C ALA A 486 -7.96 -7.29 -9.89
N HIS A 487 -8.45 -7.11 -11.12
CA HIS A 487 -9.40 -8.04 -11.73
C HIS A 487 -8.78 -9.44 -11.94
N ILE A 488 -7.52 -9.51 -12.39
CA ILE A 488 -6.77 -10.77 -12.55
C ILE A 488 -6.56 -11.45 -11.19
N MET A 489 -6.17 -10.70 -10.15
CA MET A 489 -5.96 -11.25 -8.81
C MET A 489 -7.27 -11.80 -8.21
N PHE A 490 -8.37 -11.06 -8.37
CA PHE A 490 -9.69 -11.51 -7.96
C PHE A 490 -10.09 -12.81 -8.67
N LEU A 491 -9.94 -12.86 -10.00
CA LEU A 491 -10.25 -14.07 -10.77
C LEU A 491 -9.31 -15.24 -10.45
N SER A 492 -8.08 -14.94 -10.03
CA SER A 492 -7.09 -15.92 -9.55
C SER A 492 -7.42 -16.49 -8.17
N GLY A 493 -8.42 -15.93 -7.47
CA GLY A 493 -8.84 -16.35 -6.14
C GLY A 493 -8.10 -15.65 -4.99
N ASP A 494 -7.34 -14.58 -5.29
CA ASP A 494 -6.65 -13.75 -4.30
C ASP A 494 -7.36 -12.39 -4.14
N SER A 495 -8.42 -12.38 -3.32
CA SER A 495 -9.20 -11.17 -3.05
C SER A 495 -8.43 -10.12 -2.24
N GLN A 496 -7.46 -10.52 -1.41
CA GLN A 496 -6.66 -9.59 -0.61
C GLN A 496 -5.75 -8.75 -1.49
N SER A 497 -4.98 -9.38 -2.38
CA SER A 497 -4.14 -8.64 -3.32
C SER A 497 -4.98 -7.80 -4.28
N ALA A 498 -6.16 -8.30 -4.70
CA ALA A 498 -7.09 -7.53 -5.51
C ALA A 498 -7.54 -6.25 -4.79
N GLN A 499 -7.88 -6.33 -3.51
CA GLN A 499 -8.29 -5.17 -2.71
C GLN A 499 -7.17 -4.13 -2.59
N GLN A 500 -5.92 -4.56 -2.37
CA GLN A 500 -4.76 -3.65 -2.31
C GLN A 500 -4.59 -2.82 -3.59
N PHE A 501 -4.77 -3.44 -4.77
CA PHE A 501 -4.70 -2.72 -6.04
C PHE A 501 -5.88 -1.78 -6.26
N LEU A 502 -7.08 -2.10 -5.73
CA LEU A 502 -8.23 -1.20 -5.79
C LEU A 502 -8.05 0.00 -4.86
N ASP A 503 -7.58 -0.22 -3.63
CA ASP A 503 -7.30 0.85 -2.67
C ASP A 503 -6.26 1.82 -3.26
N PHE A 504 -5.21 1.30 -3.91
CA PHE A 504 -4.23 2.10 -4.65
C PHE A 504 -4.85 2.95 -5.78
N CYS A 505 -5.90 2.46 -6.44
CA CYS A 505 -6.63 3.24 -7.45
C CYS A 505 -7.47 4.35 -6.80
N LEU A 506 -8.19 4.03 -5.73
CA LEU A 506 -9.07 4.95 -5.01
C LEU A 506 -8.31 6.07 -4.30
N GLU A 507 -7.10 5.80 -3.79
CA GLU A 507 -6.21 6.82 -3.21
C GLU A 507 -5.81 7.90 -4.22
N ARG A 508 -5.71 7.55 -5.51
CA ARG A 508 -5.35 8.50 -6.57
C ARG A 508 -6.55 9.16 -7.22
N ASP A 509 -7.57 8.37 -7.55
CA ASP A 509 -8.79 8.86 -8.17
C ASP A 509 -10.02 8.09 -7.65
N PRO A 510 -10.75 8.66 -6.67
CA PRO A 510 -11.95 8.04 -6.13
C PRO A 510 -13.15 8.13 -7.09
N THR A 511 -13.06 8.89 -8.19
CA THR A 511 -14.20 9.13 -9.08
C THR A 511 -14.45 8.00 -10.08
N ILE A 512 -13.53 7.03 -10.18
CA ILE A 512 -13.58 5.94 -11.16
C ILE A 512 -14.63 4.90 -10.77
N ALA A 513 -15.76 4.94 -11.47
CA ALA A 513 -16.89 4.03 -11.28
C ALA A 513 -16.53 2.53 -11.39
N GLU A 514 -15.70 2.15 -12.36
CA GLU A 514 -15.35 0.74 -12.61
C GLU A 514 -14.62 0.10 -11.42
N VAL A 515 -13.84 0.88 -10.68
CA VAL A 515 -13.11 0.44 -9.48
C VAL A 515 -14.09 0.11 -8.36
N HIS A 516 -15.07 0.99 -8.10
CA HIS A 516 -16.15 0.75 -7.14
C HIS A 516 -17.00 -0.47 -7.49
N LEU A 517 -17.29 -0.70 -8.79
CA LEU A 517 -18.04 -1.88 -9.24
C LEU A 517 -17.25 -3.18 -9.01
N LEU A 518 -15.94 -3.18 -9.25
CA LEU A 518 -15.10 -4.36 -8.99
C LEU A 518 -14.95 -4.62 -7.48
N GLN A 519 -14.84 -3.56 -6.67
CA GLN A 519 -14.84 -3.67 -5.21
C GLN A 519 -16.16 -4.26 -4.68
N ALA A 520 -17.30 -3.76 -5.16
CA ALA A 520 -18.62 -4.30 -4.83
C ALA A 520 -18.74 -5.79 -5.23
N ARG A 521 -18.14 -6.19 -6.36
CA ARG A 521 -18.11 -7.59 -6.81
C ARG A 521 -17.26 -8.48 -5.89
N ILE A 522 -16.14 -8.00 -5.37
CA ILE A 522 -15.31 -8.72 -4.39
C ILE A 522 -16.07 -8.91 -3.08
N GLN A 523 -16.63 -7.82 -2.53
CA GLN A 523 -17.39 -7.85 -1.27
C GLN A 523 -18.63 -8.75 -1.37
N LEU A 524 -19.33 -8.74 -2.51
CA LEU A 524 -20.44 -9.66 -2.77
C LEU A 524 -19.97 -11.12 -2.76
N HIS A 525 -18.79 -11.42 -3.28
CA HIS A 525 -18.22 -12.78 -3.27
C HIS A 525 -17.79 -13.23 -1.87
N GLU A 526 -17.33 -12.31 -1.02
CA GLU A 526 -16.98 -12.60 0.38
C GLU A 526 -18.21 -12.75 1.29
N GLY A 527 -19.36 -12.21 0.86
CA GLY A 527 -20.64 -12.28 1.59
C GLY A 527 -20.97 -11.03 2.40
N ASP A 528 -20.17 -9.96 2.26
CA ASP A 528 -20.32 -8.71 3.00
C ASP A 528 -21.24 -7.73 2.26
N TYR A 529 -22.55 -7.97 2.37
CA TYR A 529 -23.57 -7.22 1.62
C TYR A 529 -23.61 -5.72 1.97
N ASN A 530 -23.35 -5.33 3.22
CA ASN A 530 -23.37 -3.91 3.64
C ASN A 530 -22.27 -3.10 2.97
N LEU A 531 -21.04 -3.64 2.94
CA LEU A 531 -19.91 -3.01 2.26
C LEU A 531 -20.17 -2.95 0.74
N CYS A 532 -20.76 -4.01 0.18
CA CYS A 532 -21.18 -4.02 -1.23
C CYS A 532 -22.12 -2.86 -1.55
N PHE A 533 -23.13 -2.59 -0.72
CA PHE A 533 -24.03 -1.45 -0.92
C PHE A 533 -23.31 -0.11 -0.80
N GLN A 534 -22.45 0.06 0.21
CA GLN A 534 -21.64 1.27 0.37
C GLN A 534 -20.81 1.55 -0.89
N SER A 535 -20.09 0.55 -1.40
CA SER A 535 -19.27 0.68 -2.62
C SER A 535 -20.11 1.02 -3.86
N LEU A 536 -21.33 0.47 -3.96
CA LEU A 536 -22.25 0.80 -5.06
C LEU A 536 -22.79 2.23 -4.93
N GLU A 537 -23.09 2.70 -3.73
CA GLU A 537 -23.57 4.06 -3.46
C GLU A 537 -22.47 5.11 -3.68
N THR A 538 -21.24 4.84 -3.26
CA THR A 538 -20.08 5.70 -3.56
C THR A 538 -19.81 5.79 -5.05
N GLY A 539 -19.91 4.67 -5.78
CA GLY A 539 -19.79 4.69 -7.24
C GLY A 539 -20.82 5.61 -7.92
N VAL A 540 -22.07 5.60 -7.44
CA VAL A 540 -23.15 6.45 -7.97
C VAL A 540 -22.98 7.91 -7.59
N SER A 541 -22.51 8.21 -6.37
CA SER A 541 -22.31 9.60 -5.92
C SER A 541 -21.26 10.35 -6.75
N HIS A 542 -20.27 9.62 -7.28
CA HIS A 542 -19.25 10.19 -8.17
C HIS A 542 -19.70 10.29 -9.63
N THR A 543 -20.41 9.29 -10.16
CA THR A 543 -20.83 9.28 -11.58
C THR A 543 -22.23 8.66 -11.76
N PHE A 544 -23.22 9.47 -12.13
CA PHE A 544 -24.58 8.97 -12.41
C PHE A 544 -24.68 8.02 -13.62
N GLN A 545 -23.69 8.01 -14.54
CA GLN A 545 -23.66 7.10 -15.70
C GLN A 545 -23.56 5.61 -15.29
N VAL A 546 -23.18 5.32 -14.05
CA VAL A 546 -23.16 3.95 -13.51
C VAL A 546 -24.55 3.34 -13.46
N LEU A 547 -25.59 4.16 -13.32
CA LEU A 547 -26.98 3.70 -13.31
C LEU A 547 -27.44 3.20 -14.69
N ASP A 548 -26.73 3.56 -15.77
CA ASP A 548 -26.99 3.06 -17.11
C ASP A 548 -26.28 1.72 -17.39
N LEU A 549 -25.50 1.19 -16.42
CA LEU A 549 -24.77 -0.07 -16.58
C LEU A 549 -25.60 -1.27 -16.06
N PRO A 550 -25.89 -2.29 -16.89
CA PRO A 550 -26.60 -3.50 -16.45
C PRO A 550 -25.89 -4.23 -15.29
N GLN A 551 -24.55 -4.19 -15.28
CA GLN A 551 -23.73 -4.83 -14.26
C GLN A 551 -23.94 -4.25 -12.85
N TYR A 552 -24.16 -2.93 -12.73
CA TYR A 552 -24.48 -2.29 -11.46
C TYR A 552 -25.76 -2.85 -10.85
N HIS A 553 -26.83 -2.88 -11.65
CA HIS A 553 -28.14 -3.39 -11.21
C HIS A 553 -28.09 -4.88 -10.90
N LEU A 554 -27.31 -5.66 -11.64
CA LEU A 554 -27.09 -7.08 -11.37
C LEU A 554 -26.39 -7.32 -10.02
N LEU A 555 -25.34 -6.57 -9.71
CA LEU A 555 -24.63 -6.66 -8.43
C LEU A 555 -25.53 -6.24 -7.26
N LYS A 556 -26.24 -5.11 -7.41
CA LYS A 556 -27.19 -4.60 -6.42
C LYS A 556 -28.30 -5.62 -6.13
N ALA A 557 -28.87 -6.22 -7.18
CA ALA A 557 -29.91 -7.22 -7.04
C ALA A 557 -29.43 -8.50 -6.34
N ARG A 558 -28.21 -8.97 -6.65
CA ARG A 558 -27.60 -10.12 -5.96
C ARG A 558 -27.38 -9.83 -4.47
N ALA A 559 -26.91 -8.64 -4.12
CA ALA A 559 -26.77 -8.23 -2.73
C ALA A 559 -28.13 -8.16 -2.00
N LEU A 560 -29.15 -7.55 -2.62
CA LEU A 560 -30.52 -7.46 -2.07
C LEU A 560 -31.14 -8.85 -1.87
N ARG A 561 -30.92 -9.77 -2.81
CA ARG A 561 -31.33 -11.17 -2.69
C ARG A 561 -30.64 -11.86 -1.52
N GLY A 562 -29.34 -11.64 -1.32
CA GLY A 562 -28.57 -12.17 -0.19
C GLY A 562 -29.09 -11.70 1.18
N VAL A 563 -29.58 -10.46 1.26
CA VAL A 563 -30.21 -9.88 2.47
C VAL A 563 -31.68 -10.30 2.64
N GLY A 564 -32.33 -10.80 1.59
CA GLY A 564 -33.73 -11.21 1.60
C GLY A 564 -34.74 -10.14 1.16
N LYS A 565 -34.29 -8.97 0.68
CA LYS A 565 -35.15 -7.92 0.12
C LYS A 565 -35.52 -8.20 -1.33
N LEU A 566 -36.35 -9.22 -1.54
CA LEU A 566 -36.65 -9.77 -2.87
C LEU A 566 -37.40 -8.78 -3.78
N GLU A 567 -38.34 -7.98 -3.26
CA GLU A 567 -39.08 -6.99 -4.06
C GLU A 567 -38.15 -5.93 -4.70
N GLU A 568 -37.21 -5.39 -3.92
CA GLU A 568 -36.24 -4.40 -4.41
C GLU A 568 -35.25 -5.03 -5.41
N ALA A 569 -34.88 -6.30 -5.21
CA ALA A 569 -34.04 -7.04 -6.14
C ALA A 569 -34.73 -7.22 -7.50
N ILE A 570 -36.02 -7.60 -7.51
CA ILE A 570 -36.84 -7.75 -8.74
C ILE A 570 -36.96 -6.41 -9.46
N LYS A 571 -37.22 -5.30 -8.74
CA LYS A 571 -37.28 -3.95 -9.33
C LYS A 571 -35.95 -3.60 -10.02
N SER A 572 -34.82 -3.85 -9.36
CA SER A 572 -33.48 -3.57 -9.91
C SER A 572 -33.18 -4.40 -11.17
N LEU A 573 -33.58 -5.68 -11.18
CA LEU A 573 -33.40 -6.57 -12.33
C LEU A 573 -34.31 -6.21 -13.52
N LYS A 574 -35.55 -5.77 -13.26
CA LYS A 574 -36.44 -5.24 -14.32
C LYS A 574 -35.85 -3.97 -14.97
N VAL A 575 -35.17 -3.11 -14.20
CA VAL A 575 -34.42 -1.97 -14.74
C VAL A 575 -33.24 -2.43 -15.61
N ALA A 576 -32.45 -3.41 -15.16
CA ALA A 576 -31.35 -3.98 -15.93
C ALA A 576 -31.81 -4.53 -17.30
N MET A 577 -32.94 -5.24 -17.35
CA MET A 577 -33.53 -5.71 -18.61
C MET A 577 -34.01 -4.57 -19.51
N GLY A 578 -34.61 -3.52 -18.93
CA GLY A 578 -35.05 -2.34 -19.68
C GLY A 578 -33.87 -1.59 -20.35
N ILE A 579 -32.72 -1.52 -19.68
CA ILE A 579 -31.47 -0.96 -20.23
C ILE A 579 -30.97 -1.82 -21.39
N GLN A 580 -31.06 -3.15 -21.29
CA GLN A 580 -30.64 -4.07 -22.35
C GLN A 580 -31.57 -4.04 -23.58
N ALA A 581 -32.86 -3.70 -23.40
CA ALA A 581 -33.86 -3.63 -24.46
C ALA A 581 -33.99 -2.23 -25.11
N GLY A 582 -33.52 -1.17 -24.45
CA GLY A 582 -33.80 0.23 -24.80
C GLY A 582 -32.68 0.96 -25.55
N ARG A 583 -33.02 1.48 -26.75
CA ARG A 583 -32.37 2.54 -27.56
C ARG A 583 -30.98 2.27 -28.12
N GLY A 584 -30.91 1.88 -29.41
CA GLY A 584 -30.04 2.46 -30.47
C GLY A 584 -28.52 2.58 -30.24
N ARG A 585 -28.00 2.13 -29.11
CA ARG A 585 -26.61 1.98 -28.74
C ARG A 585 -26.46 0.50 -28.47
N GLU A 586 -26.16 -0.26 -29.52
CA GLU A 586 -25.55 -1.59 -29.40
C GLU A 586 -24.14 -1.42 -28.79
N ALA A 587 -24.05 -0.88 -27.57
CA ALA A 587 -22.84 -0.91 -26.78
C ALA A 587 -22.77 -2.31 -26.16
N HIS A 588 -22.34 -3.29 -26.97
CA HIS A 588 -21.68 -4.54 -26.59
C HIS A 588 -21.93 -5.08 -25.16
N VAL A 589 -23.18 -5.25 -24.73
CA VAL A 589 -23.48 -6.05 -23.53
C VAL A 589 -23.32 -7.51 -23.95
N SER A 590 -22.40 -8.22 -23.31
CA SER A 590 -22.13 -9.62 -23.63
C SER A 590 -23.40 -10.47 -23.43
N ASN A 591 -23.62 -11.46 -24.31
CA ASN A 591 -24.71 -12.42 -24.16
C ASN A 591 -24.68 -13.09 -22.78
N THR A 592 -23.49 -13.28 -22.18
CA THR A 592 -23.37 -13.87 -20.84
C THR A 592 -23.88 -12.95 -19.73
N GLU A 593 -23.71 -11.64 -19.86
CA GLU A 593 -24.25 -10.67 -18.90
C GLU A 593 -25.77 -10.56 -19.03
N ARG A 594 -26.28 -10.62 -20.26
CA ARG A 594 -27.73 -10.66 -20.54
C ARG A 594 -28.36 -11.89 -19.90
N VAL A 595 -27.83 -13.08 -20.17
CA VAL A 595 -28.30 -14.34 -19.56
C VAL A 595 -28.25 -14.27 -18.03
N SER A 596 -27.19 -13.72 -17.45
CA SER A 596 -27.08 -13.58 -16.00
C SER A 596 -28.22 -12.74 -15.38
N VAL A 597 -28.67 -11.68 -16.06
CA VAL A 597 -29.81 -10.86 -15.60
C VAL A 597 -31.11 -11.67 -15.65
N PHE A 598 -31.38 -12.37 -16.77
CA PHE A 598 -32.56 -13.24 -16.90
C PHE A 598 -32.62 -14.32 -15.82
N LEU A 599 -31.49 -15.00 -15.57
CA LEU A 599 -31.41 -16.08 -14.59
C LEU A 599 -31.61 -15.58 -13.15
N GLU A 600 -30.99 -14.46 -12.78
CA GLU A 600 -31.17 -13.89 -11.44
C GLU A 600 -32.61 -13.37 -11.23
N LEU A 601 -33.24 -12.81 -12.28
CA LEU A 601 -34.63 -12.36 -12.20
C LEU A 601 -35.59 -13.53 -12.01
N ALA A 602 -35.42 -14.59 -12.80
CA ALA A 602 -36.22 -15.81 -12.66
C ALA A 602 -36.07 -16.41 -11.26
N GLU A 603 -34.85 -16.47 -10.73
CA GLU A 603 -34.61 -17.00 -9.39
C GLU A 603 -35.21 -16.10 -8.29
N ALA A 604 -35.08 -14.78 -8.40
CA ALA A 604 -35.66 -13.83 -7.45
C ALA A 604 -37.19 -13.90 -7.41
N LEU A 605 -37.87 -13.96 -8.57
CA LEU A 605 -39.32 -14.12 -8.68
C LEU A 605 -39.80 -15.45 -8.06
N ARG A 606 -39.04 -16.53 -8.30
CA ARG A 606 -39.33 -17.86 -7.72
C ARG A 606 -39.26 -17.83 -6.20
N LEU A 607 -38.22 -17.19 -5.63
CA LEU A 607 -38.06 -17.07 -4.18
C LEU A 607 -39.08 -16.11 -3.54
N HIS A 608 -39.54 -15.10 -4.28
CA HIS A 608 -40.58 -14.16 -3.84
C HIS A 608 -41.97 -14.81 -3.72
N GLY A 609 -42.18 -15.95 -4.38
CA GLY A 609 -43.47 -16.65 -4.41
C GLY A 609 -44.29 -16.43 -5.68
N GLU A 610 -43.67 -15.94 -6.75
CA GLU A 610 -44.30 -15.71 -8.08
C GLU A 610 -43.76 -16.69 -9.15
N PRO A 611 -44.05 -18.00 -9.03
CA PRO A 611 -43.48 -19.00 -9.95
C PRO A 611 -44.01 -18.86 -11.39
N HIS A 612 -45.17 -18.24 -11.61
CA HIS A 612 -45.72 -18.04 -12.95
C HIS A 612 -44.91 -16.99 -13.74
N GLU A 613 -44.64 -15.82 -13.16
CA GLU A 613 -43.78 -14.80 -13.78
C GLU A 613 -42.35 -15.33 -14.00
N SER A 614 -41.80 -16.07 -13.02
CA SER A 614 -40.50 -16.74 -13.16
C SER A 614 -40.43 -17.68 -14.36
N THR A 615 -41.51 -18.45 -14.61
CA THR A 615 -41.61 -19.34 -15.78
C THR A 615 -41.64 -18.55 -17.08
N MET A 616 -42.35 -17.42 -17.13
CA MET A 616 -42.41 -16.58 -18.32
C MET A 616 -41.03 -16.01 -18.66
N VAL A 617 -40.33 -15.45 -17.68
CA VAL A 617 -38.98 -14.89 -17.86
C VAL A 617 -37.99 -15.94 -18.37
N LEU A 618 -38.07 -17.18 -17.85
CA LEU A 618 -37.24 -18.29 -18.36
C LEU A 618 -37.62 -18.71 -19.77
N GLN A 619 -38.91 -18.72 -20.11
CA GLN A 619 -39.36 -19.07 -21.46
C GLN A 619 -38.91 -18.02 -22.48
N ASP A 620 -38.95 -16.74 -22.11
CA ASP A 620 -38.42 -15.64 -22.93
C ASP A 620 -36.91 -15.81 -23.13
N ALA A 621 -36.16 -16.15 -22.08
CA ALA A 621 -34.73 -16.44 -22.17
C ALA A 621 -34.42 -17.64 -23.10
N ILE A 622 -35.23 -18.71 -23.08
CA ILE A 622 -35.05 -19.85 -23.98
C ILE A 622 -35.17 -19.43 -25.44
N VAL A 623 -36.13 -18.54 -25.76
CA VAL A 623 -36.32 -18.03 -27.12
C VAL A 623 -35.18 -17.09 -27.51
N GLU A 624 -34.76 -16.22 -26.61
CA GLU A 624 -33.74 -15.20 -26.88
C GLU A 624 -32.33 -15.77 -27.08
N PHE A 625 -31.97 -16.83 -26.34
CA PHE A 625 -30.65 -17.45 -26.38
C PHE A 625 -30.60 -18.77 -27.17
N ALA A 626 -31.64 -19.08 -27.96
CA ALA A 626 -31.67 -20.27 -28.81
C ALA A 626 -30.53 -20.26 -29.83
N GLY A 627 -29.72 -21.32 -29.85
CA GLY A 627 -28.57 -21.45 -30.74
C GLY A 627 -27.32 -20.68 -30.29
N THR A 628 -27.33 -20.04 -29.12
CA THR A 628 -26.13 -19.43 -28.51
C THR A 628 -25.48 -20.40 -27.51
N PRO A 629 -24.18 -20.25 -27.18
CA PRO A 629 -23.52 -21.13 -26.22
C PRO A 629 -24.10 -21.01 -24.80
N GLU A 630 -24.83 -19.93 -24.50
CA GLU A 630 -25.48 -19.70 -23.23
C GLU A 630 -26.87 -20.35 -23.08
N GLU A 631 -27.44 -20.92 -24.15
CA GLU A 631 -28.71 -21.67 -24.12
C GLU A 631 -28.71 -22.71 -22.99
N ILE A 632 -27.57 -23.37 -22.80
CA ILE A 632 -27.38 -24.44 -21.82
C ILE A 632 -27.51 -23.90 -20.38
N CYS A 633 -27.02 -22.69 -20.10
CA CYS A 633 -27.24 -22.07 -18.79
C CYS A 633 -28.73 -21.86 -18.51
N VAL A 634 -29.50 -21.44 -19.52
CA VAL A 634 -30.94 -21.25 -19.41
C VAL A 634 -31.67 -22.59 -19.22
N THR A 635 -31.28 -23.63 -19.97
CA THR A 635 -31.88 -24.97 -19.80
C THR A 635 -31.63 -25.56 -18.41
N ILE A 636 -30.42 -25.40 -17.84
CA ILE A 636 -30.09 -25.85 -16.47
C ILE A 636 -30.95 -25.10 -15.44
N ALA A 637 -31.17 -23.80 -15.61
CA ALA A 637 -32.04 -23.03 -14.72
C ALA A 637 -33.51 -23.43 -14.85
N ASN A 638 -33.97 -23.79 -16.06
CA ASN A 638 -35.33 -24.30 -16.28
C ASN A 638 -35.59 -25.63 -15.56
N VAL A 639 -34.56 -26.40 -15.23
CA VAL A 639 -34.69 -27.62 -14.41
C VAL A 639 -35.25 -27.30 -13.02
N ASP A 640 -34.89 -26.15 -12.43
CA ASP A 640 -35.43 -25.74 -11.12
C ASP A 640 -36.94 -25.50 -11.17
N MET A 641 -37.46 -25.10 -12.33
CA MET A 641 -38.90 -24.93 -12.56
C MET A 641 -39.62 -26.28 -12.67
N ALA A 642 -39.04 -27.26 -13.36
CA ALA A 642 -39.57 -28.62 -13.42
C ALA A 642 -39.59 -29.26 -12.01
N LEU A 643 -38.53 -29.07 -11.22
CA LEU A 643 -38.46 -29.54 -9.84
C LEU A 643 -39.48 -28.86 -8.91
N ALA A 644 -39.82 -27.60 -9.13
CA ALA A 644 -40.86 -26.90 -8.37
C ALA A 644 -42.27 -27.45 -8.65
N LYS A 645 -42.50 -28.01 -9.85
CA LYS A 645 -43.73 -28.71 -10.23
C LYS A 645 -43.75 -30.19 -9.83
N ASP A 646 -42.72 -30.65 -9.10
CA ASP A 646 -42.48 -32.04 -8.71
C ASP A 646 -42.34 -33.01 -9.91
N ASP A 647 -42.04 -32.48 -11.10
CA ASP A 647 -41.80 -33.27 -12.31
C ASP A 647 -40.30 -33.64 -12.41
N LEU A 648 -39.97 -34.73 -11.71
CA LEU A 648 -38.59 -35.23 -11.61
C LEU A 648 -38.09 -35.85 -12.92
N ASP A 649 -38.98 -36.42 -13.73
CA ASP A 649 -38.58 -37.17 -14.92
C ASP A 649 -38.22 -36.23 -16.08
N THR A 650 -38.96 -35.13 -16.26
CA THR A 650 -38.56 -34.09 -17.22
C THR A 650 -37.26 -33.41 -16.80
N ALA A 651 -37.12 -33.05 -15.52
CA ALA A 651 -35.90 -32.45 -14.95
C ALA A 651 -34.63 -33.29 -15.24
N LEU A 652 -34.71 -34.61 -15.02
CA LEU A 652 -33.60 -35.52 -15.28
C LEU A 652 -33.38 -35.79 -16.78
N SER A 653 -34.45 -35.79 -17.59
CA SER A 653 -34.32 -35.97 -19.04
C SER A 653 -33.56 -34.82 -19.71
N VAL A 654 -33.83 -33.58 -19.30
CA VAL A 654 -33.16 -32.37 -19.79
C VAL A 654 -31.68 -32.41 -19.44
N LEU A 655 -31.34 -32.72 -18.18
CA LEU A 655 -29.94 -32.79 -17.74
C LEU A 655 -29.13 -33.91 -18.40
N ARG A 656 -29.78 -35.03 -18.77
CA ARG A 656 -29.13 -36.13 -19.51
C ARG A 656 -28.86 -35.80 -20.98
N GLY A 657 -29.61 -34.86 -21.56
CA GLY A 657 -29.44 -34.42 -22.94
C GLY A 657 -28.19 -33.56 -23.18
N ILE A 658 -27.54 -33.08 -22.11
CA ILE A 658 -26.35 -32.21 -22.18
C ILE A 658 -25.08 -33.07 -22.37
N THR A 659 -24.31 -32.80 -23.42
CA THR A 659 -23.13 -33.59 -23.82
C THR A 659 -21.81 -33.03 -23.27
N PRO A 660 -20.72 -33.82 -23.20
CA PRO A 660 -19.42 -33.36 -22.67
C PRO A 660 -18.77 -32.20 -23.41
N ASP A 661 -19.03 -32.05 -24.71
CA ASP A 661 -18.45 -31.00 -25.57
C ASP A 661 -19.01 -29.59 -25.26
N GLN A 662 -20.04 -29.51 -24.43
CA GLN A 662 -20.77 -28.29 -24.12
C GLN A 662 -20.21 -27.54 -22.90
N THR A 663 -20.23 -26.20 -22.96
CA THR A 663 -19.58 -25.24 -22.03
C THR A 663 -20.02 -25.32 -20.55
N HIS A 664 -21.13 -25.99 -20.22
CA HIS A 664 -21.67 -26.11 -18.86
C HIS A 664 -21.97 -27.56 -18.41
N TYR A 665 -21.33 -28.55 -19.04
CA TYR A 665 -21.54 -29.97 -18.74
C TYR A 665 -21.33 -30.34 -17.25
N THR A 666 -20.27 -29.83 -16.62
CA THR A 666 -19.98 -30.12 -15.20
C THR A 666 -21.08 -29.60 -14.28
N ALA A 667 -21.54 -28.36 -14.48
CA ALA A 667 -22.62 -27.75 -13.71
C ALA A 667 -23.95 -28.52 -13.87
N ALA A 668 -24.25 -28.99 -15.09
CA ALA A 668 -25.43 -29.83 -15.34
C ALA A 668 -25.36 -31.16 -14.57
N LYS A 669 -24.21 -31.84 -14.60
CA LYS A 669 -24.00 -33.10 -13.88
C LYS A 669 -24.02 -32.93 -12.36
N GLU A 670 -23.48 -31.85 -11.82
CA GLU A 670 -23.58 -31.51 -10.40
C GLU A 670 -25.02 -31.26 -9.97
N LYS A 671 -25.79 -30.52 -10.79
CA LYS A 671 -27.23 -30.33 -10.55
C LYS A 671 -27.98 -31.67 -10.56
N MET A 672 -27.66 -32.55 -11.51
CA MET A 672 -28.22 -33.90 -11.59
C MET A 672 -27.90 -34.73 -10.34
N ALA A 673 -26.64 -34.65 -9.87
CA ALA A 673 -26.21 -35.32 -8.65
C ALA A 673 -27.00 -34.81 -7.43
N LEU A 674 -27.14 -33.49 -7.28
CA LEU A 674 -27.92 -32.88 -6.18
C LEU A 674 -29.37 -33.39 -6.16
N ILE A 675 -30.01 -33.52 -7.33
CA ILE A 675 -31.38 -34.09 -7.45
C ILE A 675 -31.40 -35.54 -6.96
N TYR A 676 -30.44 -36.38 -7.38
CA TYR A 676 -30.37 -37.76 -6.92
C TYR A 676 -30.16 -37.89 -5.41
N LEU A 677 -29.36 -37.00 -4.81
CA LEU A 677 -29.09 -37.02 -3.38
C LEU A 677 -30.27 -36.50 -2.54
N GLN A 678 -30.86 -35.37 -2.91
CA GLN A 678 -31.90 -34.70 -2.11
C GLN A 678 -33.30 -35.28 -2.33
N ARG A 679 -33.70 -35.52 -3.58
CA ARG A 679 -35.06 -35.94 -3.94
C ARG A 679 -35.20 -37.47 -4.00
N ARG A 680 -34.34 -38.15 -4.76
CA ARG A 680 -34.37 -39.62 -4.88
C ARG A 680 -33.67 -40.36 -3.74
N LYS A 681 -32.83 -39.67 -2.94
CA LYS A 681 -32.00 -40.23 -1.86
C LYS A 681 -31.11 -41.41 -2.31
N ASP A 682 -30.75 -41.46 -3.60
CA ASP A 682 -29.92 -42.52 -4.17
C ASP A 682 -28.45 -42.12 -4.22
N LYS A 683 -27.68 -42.62 -3.25
CA LYS A 683 -26.24 -42.38 -3.15
C LYS A 683 -25.44 -42.95 -4.32
N LYS A 684 -25.93 -44.03 -4.98
CA LYS A 684 -25.20 -44.67 -6.09
C LYS A 684 -25.25 -43.82 -7.34
N LEU A 685 -26.44 -43.31 -7.70
CA LEU A 685 -26.62 -42.42 -8.84
C LEU A 685 -25.95 -41.06 -8.61
N TYR A 686 -25.93 -40.56 -7.37
CA TYR A 686 -25.16 -39.37 -6.99
C TYR A 686 -23.66 -39.52 -7.32
N ILE A 687 -23.02 -40.61 -6.88
CA ILE A 687 -21.60 -40.86 -7.17
C ILE A 687 -21.36 -41.15 -8.66
N ALA A 688 -22.31 -41.82 -9.34
CA ALA A 688 -22.19 -42.09 -10.77
C ALA A 688 -22.02 -40.80 -11.58
N CYS A 689 -22.75 -39.73 -11.24
CA CYS A 689 -22.61 -38.42 -11.89
C CYS A 689 -21.17 -37.87 -11.79
N TYR A 690 -20.56 -37.93 -10.60
CA TYR A 690 -19.19 -37.44 -10.39
C TYR A 690 -18.12 -38.36 -11.01
N ARG A 691 -18.40 -39.65 -11.15
CA ARG A 691 -17.53 -40.56 -11.92
C ARG A 691 -17.57 -40.26 -13.40
N GLU A 692 -18.76 -40.04 -13.96
CA GLU A 692 -18.92 -39.62 -15.36
C GLU A 692 -18.19 -38.30 -15.65
N ILE A 693 -18.26 -37.31 -14.73
CA ILE A 693 -17.48 -36.07 -14.87
C ILE A 693 -15.97 -36.36 -14.95
N ARG A 694 -15.47 -37.26 -14.10
CA ARG A 694 -14.04 -37.61 -14.08
C ARG A 694 -13.61 -38.40 -15.31
N ASP A 695 -14.45 -39.32 -15.79
CA ASP A 695 -14.12 -40.20 -16.90
C ASP A 695 -14.14 -39.43 -18.23
N GLU A 696 -15.07 -38.47 -18.40
CA GLU A 696 -15.15 -37.59 -19.59
C GLU A 696 -14.16 -36.41 -19.53
N LEU A 697 -13.85 -35.89 -18.34
CA LEU A 697 -12.91 -34.79 -18.12
C LEU A 697 -11.77 -35.23 -17.18
N PRO A 698 -10.78 -36.00 -17.68
CA PRO A 698 -9.69 -36.52 -16.85
C PRO A 698 -8.80 -35.37 -16.35
N GLY A 699 -8.78 -35.17 -15.03
CA GLY A 699 -7.98 -34.14 -14.40
C GLY A 699 -7.98 -34.22 -12.87
N PRO A 700 -7.09 -33.46 -12.22
CA PRO A 700 -7.05 -33.41 -10.76
C PRO A 700 -8.33 -32.82 -10.18
N GLN A 701 -8.94 -31.82 -10.85
CA GLN A 701 -10.16 -31.18 -10.36
C GLN A 701 -11.38 -32.11 -10.35
N SER A 702 -11.59 -32.90 -11.40
CA SER A 702 -12.70 -33.86 -11.45
C SER A 702 -12.52 -34.99 -10.44
N SER A 703 -11.28 -35.39 -10.17
CA SER A 703 -10.93 -36.29 -9.07
C SER A 703 -11.22 -35.67 -7.69
N ILE A 704 -10.90 -34.39 -7.49
CA ILE A 704 -11.22 -33.68 -6.24
C ILE A 704 -12.74 -33.59 -6.03
N LEU A 705 -13.51 -33.25 -7.07
CA LEU A 705 -14.98 -33.21 -7.01
C LEU A 705 -15.57 -34.58 -6.64
N LEU A 706 -15.05 -35.66 -7.24
CA LEU A 706 -15.45 -37.03 -6.87
C LEU A 706 -15.07 -37.36 -5.42
N GLY A 707 -13.89 -36.94 -4.96
CA GLY A 707 -13.46 -37.08 -3.57
C GLY A 707 -14.37 -36.32 -2.59
N ASP A 708 -14.75 -35.08 -2.90
CA ASP A 708 -15.69 -34.28 -2.11
C ASP A 708 -17.08 -34.93 -2.09
N ALA A 709 -17.51 -35.49 -3.21
CA ALA A 709 -18.76 -36.24 -3.30
C ALA A 709 -18.76 -37.47 -2.36
N TYR A 710 -17.68 -38.25 -2.31
CA TYR A 710 -17.53 -39.35 -1.35
C TYR A 710 -17.56 -38.87 0.11
N ILE A 711 -16.95 -37.71 0.42
CA ILE A 711 -17.03 -37.12 1.75
C ILE A 711 -18.47 -36.73 2.13
N ASN A 712 -19.26 -36.21 1.18
CA ASN A 712 -20.66 -35.84 1.39
C ASN A 712 -21.56 -37.04 1.69
N ILE A 713 -21.33 -38.20 1.07
CA ILE A 713 -22.09 -39.43 1.35
C ILE A 713 -21.58 -40.23 2.56
N GLN A 714 -20.56 -39.71 3.25
CA GLN A 714 -19.89 -40.32 4.40
C GLN A 714 -19.08 -41.58 4.07
N GLU A 715 -18.45 -41.65 2.90
CA GLU A 715 -17.49 -42.70 2.49
C GLU A 715 -16.04 -42.13 2.41
N PRO A 716 -15.43 -41.70 3.53
CA PRO A 716 -14.12 -41.04 3.52
C PRO A 716 -12.96 -41.94 3.06
N GLU A 717 -13.07 -43.26 3.16
CA GLU A 717 -12.03 -44.20 2.71
C GLU A 717 -11.82 -44.13 1.19
N ARG A 718 -12.92 -44.11 0.43
CA ARG A 718 -12.88 -43.98 -1.04
C ARG A 718 -12.47 -42.59 -1.47
N ALA A 719 -12.85 -41.56 -0.70
CA ALA A 719 -12.39 -40.20 -0.93
C ALA A 719 -10.86 -40.10 -0.84
N ILE A 720 -10.22 -40.79 0.11
CA ILE A 720 -8.76 -40.81 0.27
C ILE A 720 -8.08 -41.41 -0.96
N GLU A 721 -8.61 -42.51 -1.52
CA GLU A 721 -8.06 -43.13 -2.73
C GLU A 721 -8.05 -42.15 -3.91
N VAL A 722 -9.19 -41.49 -4.15
CA VAL A 722 -9.34 -40.53 -5.24
C VAL A 722 -8.49 -39.26 -5.00
N TYR A 723 -8.38 -38.77 -3.76
CA TYR A 723 -7.50 -37.64 -3.45
C TYR A 723 -6.01 -37.96 -3.65
N ARG A 724 -5.58 -39.20 -3.34
CA ARG A 724 -4.19 -39.62 -3.60
C ARG A 724 -3.89 -39.65 -5.09
N GLU A 725 -4.83 -40.12 -5.90
CA GLU A 725 -4.72 -40.11 -7.36
C GLU A 725 -4.60 -38.68 -7.89
N ALA A 726 -5.44 -37.76 -7.40
CA ALA A 726 -5.36 -36.34 -7.74
C ALA A 726 -4.00 -35.71 -7.36
N THR A 727 -3.45 -36.09 -6.21
CA THR A 727 -2.17 -35.56 -5.71
C THR A 727 -0.98 -35.94 -6.60
N ARG A 728 -1.03 -37.10 -7.28
CA ARG A 728 0.04 -37.53 -8.22
C ARG A 728 0.13 -36.64 -9.47
N GLY A 729 -0.95 -35.95 -9.83
CA GLY A 729 -1.02 -35.06 -10.99
C GLY A 729 -0.83 -33.57 -10.70
N THR A 730 -0.77 -33.16 -9.41
CA THR A 730 -0.70 -31.74 -9.01
C THR A 730 0.56 -31.44 -8.20
N VAL A 731 1.28 -30.38 -8.56
CA VAL A 731 2.43 -29.89 -7.78
C VAL A 731 1.92 -29.13 -6.55
N ARG A 732 2.14 -29.68 -5.35
CA ARG A 732 2.06 -29.04 -4.01
C ARG A 732 0.83 -28.13 -3.78
N ASP A 733 -0.38 -28.66 -3.88
CA ASP A 733 -1.59 -27.94 -3.43
C ASP A 733 -1.86 -28.15 -1.92
N ALA A 734 -1.80 -27.07 -1.15
CA ALA A 734 -2.07 -27.04 0.29
C ALA A 734 -3.55 -27.30 0.62
N THR A 735 -4.47 -27.00 -0.29
CA THR A 735 -5.91 -27.19 -0.06
C THR A 735 -6.32 -28.64 -0.27
N LEU A 736 -5.83 -29.32 -1.31
CA LEU A 736 -5.98 -30.76 -1.49
C LEU A 736 -5.37 -31.52 -0.31
N SER A 737 -4.19 -31.11 0.14
CA SER A 737 -3.55 -31.65 1.35
C SER A 737 -4.48 -31.52 2.56
N ARG A 738 -5.14 -30.37 2.73
CA ARG A 738 -6.13 -30.15 3.80
C ARG A 738 -7.38 -31.03 3.67
N LYS A 739 -7.95 -31.16 2.46
CA LYS A 739 -9.11 -32.02 2.19
C LYS A 739 -8.80 -33.50 2.47
N MET A 740 -7.63 -33.95 2.02
CA MET A 740 -7.14 -35.30 2.28
C MET A 740 -6.86 -35.52 3.78
N GLY A 741 -6.26 -34.54 4.47
CA GLY A 741 -6.10 -34.56 5.93
C GLY A 741 -7.43 -34.69 6.67
N ARG A 742 -8.45 -33.94 6.27
CA ARG A 742 -9.82 -34.04 6.83
C ARG A 742 -10.42 -35.43 6.62
N ALA A 743 -10.18 -36.06 5.47
CA ALA A 743 -10.63 -37.41 5.17
C ALA A 743 -9.93 -38.45 6.08
N TYR A 744 -8.60 -38.38 6.22
CA TYR A 744 -7.81 -39.25 7.12
C TYR A 744 -8.21 -39.10 8.59
N VAL A 745 -8.58 -37.89 9.02
CA VAL A 745 -9.08 -37.65 10.38
C VAL A 745 -10.42 -38.35 10.59
N LYS A 746 -11.32 -38.32 9.59
CA LYS A 746 -12.61 -39.01 9.65
C LYS A 746 -12.48 -40.54 9.67
N THR A 747 -11.46 -41.11 9.01
CA THR A 747 -11.20 -42.57 8.99
C THR A 747 -10.35 -43.07 10.16
N HIS A 748 -9.90 -42.18 11.06
CA HIS A 748 -8.98 -42.48 12.15
C HIS A 748 -7.60 -43.05 11.73
N GLN A 749 -7.20 -42.88 10.46
CA GLN A 749 -5.95 -43.40 9.90
C GLN A 749 -4.80 -42.37 9.99
N TYR A 750 -4.45 -41.97 11.21
CA TYR A 750 -3.47 -40.90 11.45
C TYR A 750 -2.01 -41.28 11.09
N ASN A 751 -1.68 -42.57 11.10
CA ASN A 751 -0.33 -43.07 10.80
C ASN A 751 0.07 -42.94 9.32
N GLN A 752 -0.91 -42.75 8.43
CA GLN A 752 -0.69 -42.64 6.99
C GLN A 752 -0.62 -41.18 6.50
N ILE A 753 -0.74 -40.21 7.42
CA ILE A 753 -0.64 -38.78 7.10
C ILE A 753 0.85 -38.42 6.92
N GLN A 754 1.27 -38.10 5.70
CA GLN A 754 2.65 -37.67 5.42
C GLN A 754 2.93 -36.27 5.96
N ALA A 755 4.19 -35.99 6.33
CA ALA A 755 4.63 -34.72 6.93
C ALA A 755 4.18 -33.43 6.20
N PRO A 756 4.17 -33.35 4.85
CA PRO A 756 3.70 -32.15 4.14
C PRO A 756 2.20 -31.88 4.34
N ILE A 757 1.40 -32.94 4.50
CA ILE A 757 -0.06 -32.85 4.70
C ILE A 757 -0.36 -32.30 6.10
N LEU A 758 0.46 -32.69 7.08
CA LEU A 758 0.33 -32.29 8.49
C LEU A 758 0.68 -30.81 8.71
N LEU A 759 1.66 -30.27 7.97
CA LEU A 759 2.03 -28.84 7.93
C LEU A 759 0.85 -27.94 7.49
N SER A 760 0.11 -28.35 6.45
CA SER A 760 -1.05 -27.58 5.95
C SER A 760 -2.28 -27.63 6.88
N CYS A 761 -2.39 -28.66 7.73
CA CYS A 761 -3.53 -28.89 8.62
C CYS A 761 -3.41 -28.15 9.97
N ASN A 762 -2.22 -27.68 10.33
CA ASN A 762 -1.91 -27.23 11.70
C ASN A 762 -2.49 -25.85 12.09
N LYS A 763 -3.09 -25.09 11.17
CA LYS A 763 -3.71 -23.79 11.50
C LYS A 763 -5.06 -23.88 12.23
N PHE A 764 -5.73 -25.04 12.30
CA PHE A 764 -7.13 -25.10 12.80
C PHE A 764 -7.47 -26.21 13.83
N TYR A 765 -6.66 -27.25 14.02
CA TYR A 765 -7.12 -28.48 14.69
C TYR A 765 -6.70 -28.73 16.14
N VAL A 766 -6.27 -27.71 16.89
CA VAL A 766 -5.93 -27.87 18.32
C VAL A 766 -7.16 -27.84 19.26
N ARG A 767 -8.40 -27.69 18.76
CA ARG A 767 -9.54 -27.34 19.62
C ARG A 767 -10.56 -28.42 20.04
N ARG A 768 -10.45 -29.72 19.68
CA ARG A 768 -11.42 -30.73 20.21
C ARG A 768 -10.97 -32.21 20.24
N THR A 769 -10.81 -32.70 21.48
CA THR A 769 -11.17 -34.03 22.06
C THR A 769 -10.35 -35.34 21.84
N PHE A 770 -9.90 -35.87 23.00
CA PHE A 770 -9.97 -37.24 23.57
C PHE A 770 -9.00 -38.41 23.28
N PHE A 771 -8.00 -38.33 22.40
CA PHE A 771 -6.93 -39.37 22.31
C PHE A 771 -5.52 -38.77 22.10
N HIS A 772 -5.06 -37.94 23.04
CA HIS A 772 -3.91 -37.04 22.85
C HIS A 772 -2.52 -37.69 22.98
N GLY A 773 -2.25 -38.55 23.97
CA GLY A 773 -0.87 -38.91 24.32
C GLY A 773 -0.04 -39.69 23.28
N VAL A 774 -0.60 -40.77 22.72
CA VAL A 774 0.12 -41.63 21.76
C VAL A 774 0.25 -40.95 20.38
N ARG A 775 -0.72 -40.11 20.02
CA ARG A 775 -0.75 -39.39 18.75
C ARG A 775 0.22 -38.22 18.73
N LEU A 776 0.34 -37.50 19.85
CA LEU A 776 1.30 -36.41 20.00
C LEU A 776 2.76 -36.92 20.05
N SER A 777 3.02 -38.10 20.62
CA SER A 777 4.38 -38.67 20.66
C SER A 777 4.86 -39.15 19.29
N GLN A 778 3.95 -39.65 18.45
CA GLN A 778 4.23 -39.95 17.05
C GLN A 778 4.43 -38.68 16.22
N ALA A 779 3.64 -37.63 16.44
CA ALA A 779 3.85 -36.33 15.79
C ALA A 779 5.23 -35.73 16.14
N TYR A 780 5.67 -35.88 17.39
CA TYR A 780 6.99 -35.45 17.85
C TYR A 780 8.15 -36.21 17.16
N SER A 781 8.07 -37.53 17.02
CA SER A 781 9.12 -38.32 16.35
C SER A 781 9.24 -38.01 14.86
N VAL A 782 8.10 -37.79 14.19
CA VAL A 782 8.06 -37.38 12.78
C VAL A 782 8.63 -35.97 12.61
N GLN A 783 8.26 -35.01 13.46
CA GLN A 783 8.78 -33.64 13.37
C GLN A 783 10.30 -33.55 13.57
N LEU A 784 10.88 -34.37 14.45
CA LEU A 784 12.33 -34.50 14.59
C LEU A 784 13.02 -35.02 13.33
N SER A 785 12.38 -35.94 12.60
CA SER A 785 12.91 -36.45 11.33
C SER A 785 12.86 -35.40 10.21
N VAL A 786 11.80 -34.56 10.21
CA VAL A 786 11.63 -33.44 9.28
C VAL A 786 12.69 -32.37 9.51
N LEU A 787 12.96 -32.01 10.76
CA LEU A 787 14.00 -31.04 11.10
C LEU A 787 15.40 -31.49 10.65
N LYS A 788 15.72 -32.78 10.78
CA LYS A 788 17.00 -33.35 10.30
C LYS A 788 17.13 -33.27 8.79
N ARG A 789 16.05 -33.45 8.03
CA ARG A 789 16.02 -33.32 6.56
C ARG A 789 16.02 -31.86 6.10
N CYS A 790 15.28 -30.98 6.78
CA CYS A 790 15.25 -29.55 6.45
C CYS A 790 16.62 -28.89 6.67
N GLN A 791 17.40 -29.35 7.65
CA GLN A 791 18.80 -28.91 7.84
C GLN A 791 19.69 -29.20 6.63
N THR A 792 19.39 -30.22 5.82
CA THR A 792 20.18 -30.60 4.64
C THR A 792 19.60 -30.09 3.32
N GLU A 793 18.28 -30.00 3.19
CA GLU A 793 17.60 -29.74 1.90
C GLU A 793 17.08 -28.30 1.76
N SER A 794 16.69 -27.63 2.84
CA SER A 794 16.03 -26.30 2.78
C SER A 794 16.15 -25.51 4.09
N PRO A 795 17.21 -24.69 4.27
CA PRO A 795 17.49 -24.00 5.54
C PRO A 795 16.51 -22.84 5.86
N GLU A 796 15.84 -22.27 4.85
CA GLU A 796 14.91 -21.15 5.01
C GLU A 796 13.64 -21.51 5.81
N LEU A 797 13.20 -22.77 5.71
CA LEU A 797 12.00 -23.27 6.40
C LEU A 797 12.29 -23.74 7.84
N LEU A 798 13.56 -23.81 8.24
CA LEU A 798 13.98 -24.41 9.50
C LEU A 798 13.43 -23.68 10.73
N GLU A 799 13.31 -22.35 10.67
CA GLU A 799 12.77 -21.53 11.77
C GLU A 799 11.26 -21.78 11.95
N GLN A 800 10.52 -21.95 10.85
CA GLN A 800 9.10 -22.30 10.88
C GLN A 800 8.88 -23.69 11.48
N GLU A 801 9.67 -24.68 11.07
CA GLU A 801 9.55 -26.06 11.61
C GLU A 801 9.91 -26.17 13.10
N ARG A 802 10.79 -25.29 13.61
CA ARG A 802 11.13 -25.18 15.03
C ARG A 802 9.96 -24.67 15.87
N THR A 803 9.19 -23.71 15.36
CA THR A 803 7.98 -23.22 16.05
C THR A 803 6.91 -24.32 16.14
N VAL A 804 6.76 -25.13 15.09
CA VAL A 804 5.85 -26.27 15.08
C VAL A 804 6.28 -27.32 16.11
N LEU A 805 7.58 -27.68 16.16
CA LEU A 805 8.10 -28.62 17.16
C LEU A 805 7.79 -28.15 18.59
N CYS A 806 7.99 -26.88 18.87
CA CYS A 806 7.70 -26.33 20.19
C CYS A 806 6.23 -26.43 20.57
N SER A 807 5.32 -26.14 19.64
CA SER A 807 3.88 -26.28 19.89
C SER A 807 3.49 -27.73 20.25
N ILE A 808 4.10 -28.72 19.58
CA ILE A 808 3.89 -30.14 19.84
C ILE A 808 4.45 -30.51 21.23
N CYS A 809 5.65 -30.05 21.57
CA CYS A 809 6.26 -30.25 22.88
C CYS A 809 5.43 -29.65 24.02
N CYS A 810 4.90 -28.43 23.88
CA CYS A 810 4.00 -27.83 24.87
C CYS A 810 2.71 -28.63 25.04
N GLN A 811 2.11 -29.12 23.96
CA GLN A 811 0.90 -29.97 24.03
C GLN A 811 1.19 -31.33 24.68
N LEU A 812 2.34 -31.94 24.39
CA LEU A 812 2.81 -33.15 25.07
C LEU A 812 3.01 -32.92 26.56
N ALA A 813 3.65 -31.82 26.92
CA ALA A 813 3.88 -31.45 28.31
C ALA A 813 2.54 -31.23 29.04
N ARG A 814 1.58 -30.52 28.47
CA ARG A 814 0.22 -30.37 29.04
C ARG A 814 -0.53 -31.70 29.16
N HIS A 815 -0.39 -32.58 28.17
CA HIS A 815 -0.98 -33.92 28.24
C HIS A 815 -0.38 -34.75 29.39
N TYR A 816 0.94 -34.79 29.53
CA TYR A 816 1.60 -35.51 30.63
C TYR A 816 1.40 -34.84 32.00
N ARG A 817 1.21 -33.50 32.04
CA ARG A 817 0.80 -32.73 33.23
C ARG A 817 -0.55 -33.20 33.74
N SER A 818 -1.53 -33.37 32.85
CA SER A 818 -2.88 -33.86 33.21
C SER A 818 -2.91 -35.29 33.76
N ARG A 819 -1.84 -36.07 33.56
CA ARG A 819 -1.70 -37.47 34.00
C ARG A 819 -0.61 -37.67 35.06
N THR A 820 -0.22 -36.58 35.75
CA THR A 820 0.73 -36.57 36.88
C THR A 820 2.12 -37.17 36.60
N HIS A 821 2.54 -37.27 35.34
CA HIS A 821 3.89 -37.74 34.99
C HIS A 821 4.90 -36.58 35.01
N VAL A 822 5.55 -36.39 36.17
CA VAL A 822 6.40 -35.22 36.44
C VAL A 822 7.61 -35.12 35.51
N ASP A 823 8.37 -36.20 35.34
CA ASP A 823 9.63 -36.19 34.57
C ASP A 823 9.42 -35.98 33.07
N ARG A 824 8.36 -36.60 32.51
CA ARG A 824 8.02 -36.42 31.09
C ARG A 824 7.53 -35.01 30.80
N THR A 825 6.74 -34.45 31.70
CA THR A 825 6.26 -33.05 31.59
C THR A 825 7.42 -32.07 31.59
N LYS A 826 8.37 -32.24 32.52
CA LYS A 826 9.62 -31.45 32.57
C LYS A 826 10.42 -31.57 31.27
N ASN A 827 10.64 -32.79 30.79
CA ASN A 827 11.43 -33.03 29.59
C ASN A 827 10.83 -32.36 28.35
N TYR A 828 9.51 -32.45 28.15
CA TYR A 828 8.88 -31.83 26.98
C TYR A 828 8.81 -30.30 27.07
N TYR A 829 8.60 -29.71 28.25
CA TYR A 829 8.72 -28.25 28.40
C TYR A 829 10.15 -27.76 28.14
N ASN A 830 11.17 -28.46 28.63
CA ASN A 830 12.57 -28.11 28.35
C ASN A 830 12.92 -28.24 26.85
N GLN A 831 12.42 -29.29 26.19
CA GLN A 831 12.59 -29.45 24.74
C GLN A 831 11.86 -28.37 23.94
N ALA A 832 10.72 -27.87 24.43
CA ALA A 832 10.01 -26.73 23.83
C ALA A 832 10.86 -25.45 23.90
N ILE A 833 11.45 -25.17 25.07
CA ILE A 833 12.33 -24.01 25.29
C ILE A 833 13.56 -24.08 24.38
N VAL A 834 14.18 -25.25 24.25
CA VAL A 834 15.36 -25.46 23.37
C VAL A 834 15.00 -25.29 21.89
N ALA A 835 13.78 -25.64 21.47
CA ALA A 835 13.39 -25.62 20.06
C ALA A 835 13.23 -24.19 19.48
N ILE A 836 12.68 -23.23 20.24
CA ILE A 836 12.37 -21.88 19.72
C ILE A 836 13.56 -20.93 19.74
N GLY A 837 14.51 -21.09 20.67
CA GLY A 837 15.73 -20.25 20.76
C GLY A 837 15.48 -18.74 20.99
N ARG A 838 14.25 -18.25 20.85
CA ARG A 838 13.77 -16.91 21.24
C ARG A 838 13.04 -17.00 22.58
N THR A 839 13.14 -15.93 23.36
CA THR A 839 12.63 -15.80 24.73
C THR A 839 11.11 -15.65 24.76
N ASP A 840 10.37 -16.74 24.51
CA ASP A 840 8.94 -16.76 24.77
C ASP A 840 8.71 -17.05 26.26
N ASN A 841 8.63 -15.98 27.06
CA ASN A 841 8.51 -16.03 28.53
C ASN A 841 7.29 -16.84 28.99
N LYS A 842 6.30 -17.04 28.12
CA LYS A 842 5.06 -17.77 28.38
C LYS A 842 5.29 -19.25 28.71
N ILE A 843 6.24 -19.92 28.04
CA ILE A 843 6.51 -21.35 28.27
C ILE A 843 7.25 -21.54 29.61
N SER A 844 8.19 -20.66 29.92
CA SER A 844 8.89 -20.63 31.21
C SER A 844 7.92 -20.37 32.37
N LEU A 845 6.92 -19.50 32.18
CA LEU A 845 5.86 -19.27 33.16
C LEU A 845 4.91 -20.45 33.31
N GLU A 846 4.52 -21.13 32.24
CA GLU A 846 3.72 -22.36 32.31
C GLU A 846 4.47 -23.50 33.04
N LEU A 847 5.79 -23.58 32.87
CA LEU A 847 6.67 -24.51 33.58
C LEU A 847 6.82 -24.11 35.07
N ALA A 848 6.95 -22.82 35.39
CA ALA A 848 6.97 -22.33 36.76
C ALA A 848 5.65 -22.64 37.50
N GLN A 849 4.51 -22.44 36.85
CA GLN A 849 3.20 -22.83 37.37
C GLN A 849 3.08 -24.34 37.58
N PHE A 850 3.66 -25.16 36.70
CA PHE A 850 3.72 -26.60 36.88
C PHE A 850 4.59 -27.01 38.09
N TYR A 851 5.74 -26.37 38.30
CA TYR A 851 6.57 -26.62 39.48
C TYR A 851 5.87 -26.22 40.78
N LEU A 852 5.11 -25.12 40.75
CA LEU A 852 4.21 -24.69 41.82
C LEU A 852 3.16 -25.74 42.20
N GLU A 853 2.43 -26.28 41.21
CA GLU A 853 1.41 -27.31 41.42
C GLU A 853 1.97 -28.60 42.06
N ASN A 854 3.26 -28.89 41.85
CA ASN A 854 3.92 -30.07 42.39
C ASN A 854 4.78 -29.78 43.64
N GLY A 855 4.63 -28.61 44.26
CA GLY A 855 5.31 -28.26 45.51
C GLY A 855 6.82 -27.99 45.39
N LYS A 856 7.34 -27.79 44.17
CA LYS A 856 8.76 -27.50 43.91
C LYS A 856 8.97 -25.99 43.78
N THR A 857 8.90 -25.30 44.91
CA THR A 857 8.93 -23.83 44.99
C THR A 857 10.23 -23.22 44.48
N ASP A 858 11.37 -23.86 44.73
CA ASP A 858 12.68 -23.31 44.36
C ASP A 858 12.91 -23.38 42.84
N GLU A 859 12.46 -24.47 42.21
CA GLU A 859 12.51 -24.65 40.74
C GLU A 859 11.56 -23.66 40.03
N ALA A 860 10.39 -23.38 40.63
CA ALA A 860 9.46 -22.36 40.13
C ALA A 860 10.03 -20.94 40.27
N LEU A 861 10.68 -20.63 41.39
CA LEU A 861 11.35 -19.35 41.62
C LEU A 861 12.47 -19.11 40.61
N MET A 862 13.34 -20.09 40.39
CA MET A 862 14.41 -19.96 39.39
C MET A 862 13.88 -19.65 37.99
N GLN A 863 12.80 -20.29 37.57
CA GLN A 863 12.19 -20.04 36.25
C GLN A 863 11.56 -18.65 36.14
N VAL A 864 10.97 -18.15 37.23
CA VAL A 864 10.38 -16.81 37.29
C VAL A 864 11.45 -15.72 37.38
N GLU A 865 12.53 -15.95 38.13
CA GLU A 865 13.68 -15.05 38.19
C GLU A 865 14.37 -14.93 36.83
N GLU A 866 14.51 -16.02 36.08
CA GLU A 866 15.06 -15.97 34.73
C GLU A 866 14.21 -15.11 33.77
N VAL A 867 12.88 -15.14 33.94
CA VAL A 867 11.95 -14.28 33.18
C VAL A 867 12.06 -12.83 33.63
N LEU A 868 12.13 -12.56 34.94
CA LEU A 868 12.20 -11.21 35.50
C LEU A 868 13.55 -10.52 35.26
N VAL A 869 14.64 -11.28 35.13
CA VAL A 869 15.94 -10.75 34.69
C VAL A 869 15.86 -10.23 33.24
N LYS A 870 15.03 -10.85 32.40
CA LYS A 870 14.83 -10.46 30.99
C LYS A 870 13.79 -9.34 30.85
N ASP A 871 12.72 -9.39 31.66
CA ASP A 871 11.64 -8.40 31.68
C ASP A 871 11.17 -8.15 33.12
N ALA A 872 11.69 -7.09 33.74
CA ALA A 872 11.47 -6.76 35.14
C ALA A 872 10.01 -6.38 35.48
N LEU A 873 9.18 -6.07 34.46
CA LEU A 873 7.81 -5.58 34.63
C LEU A 873 6.75 -6.57 34.11
N HIS A 874 7.13 -7.82 33.81
CA HIS A 874 6.20 -8.80 33.23
C HIS A 874 5.07 -9.19 34.21
N PRO A 875 3.81 -8.78 33.98
CA PRO A 875 2.74 -8.85 34.98
C PRO A 875 2.45 -10.29 35.44
N ASP A 876 2.50 -11.28 34.55
CA ASP A 876 2.29 -12.69 34.92
C ASP A 876 3.46 -13.28 35.71
N ALA A 877 4.69 -12.81 35.47
CA ALA A 877 5.89 -13.28 36.18
C ALA A 877 5.93 -12.67 37.58
N THR A 878 5.61 -11.37 37.69
CA THR A 878 5.45 -10.68 38.97
C THR A 878 4.24 -11.22 39.74
N MET A 879 3.15 -11.60 39.07
CA MET A 879 2.00 -12.25 39.71
C MET A 879 2.40 -13.63 40.23
N VAL A 880 2.99 -14.50 39.41
CA VAL A 880 3.44 -15.84 39.85
C VAL A 880 4.51 -15.72 40.95
N GLN A 881 5.41 -14.73 40.87
CA GLN A 881 6.34 -14.38 41.95
C GLN A 881 5.61 -13.92 43.20
N SER A 882 4.59 -13.06 43.06
CA SER A 882 3.78 -12.57 44.18
C SER A 882 2.94 -13.66 44.81
N SER A 883 2.47 -14.64 44.03
CA SER A 883 1.74 -15.83 44.47
C SER A 883 2.67 -16.87 45.10
N LEU A 884 3.89 -17.05 44.56
CA LEU A 884 4.98 -17.84 45.16
C LEU A 884 5.40 -17.26 46.51
N LEU A 885 5.58 -15.94 46.57
CA LEU A 885 5.83 -15.22 47.81
C LEU A 885 4.60 -15.25 48.72
N TYR A 886 3.37 -15.17 48.21
CA TYR A 886 2.12 -15.28 48.96
C TYR A 886 2.03 -16.64 49.68
N ILE A 887 2.28 -17.76 48.99
CA ILE A 887 2.31 -19.09 49.62
C ILE A 887 3.48 -19.22 50.61
N HIS A 888 4.63 -18.59 50.34
CA HIS A 888 5.79 -18.61 51.24
C HIS A 888 5.63 -17.68 52.47
N TYR A 889 4.87 -16.57 52.37
CA TYR A 889 4.77 -15.50 53.39
C TYR A 889 3.41 -15.31 54.06
N ILE A 890 2.30 -15.88 53.57
CA ILE A 890 1.01 -15.91 54.32
C ILE A 890 1.20 -16.50 55.71
N CYS A 891 2.18 -17.38 55.89
CA CYS A 891 2.53 -17.92 57.20
C CYS A 891 3.07 -16.85 58.20
N LYS A 892 3.19 -15.55 57.86
CA LYS A 892 3.86 -14.53 58.70
C LYS A 892 3.25 -13.10 58.75
N ASN A 893 1.94 -12.87 58.55
CA ASN A 893 1.27 -11.56 58.83
C ASN A 893 1.96 -10.30 58.24
N ASN A 894 2.33 -10.30 56.96
CA ASN A 894 3.11 -9.19 56.36
C ASN A 894 2.26 -8.19 55.55
N TYR A 895 1.56 -7.26 56.23
CA TYR A 895 0.72 -6.23 55.59
C TYR A 895 1.49 -5.22 54.72
N VAL A 896 2.81 -5.10 54.89
CA VAL A 896 3.69 -4.30 54.02
C VAL A 896 3.65 -4.79 52.58
N PHE A 897 3.52 -6.11 52.40
CA PHE A 897 3.37 -6.70 51.08
C PHE A 897 2.00 -6.40 50.47
N LEU A 898 0.92 -6.50 51.26
CA LEU A 898 -0.44 -6.19 50.81
C LEU A 898 -0.54 -4.73 50.33
N ALA A 899 0.07 -3.77 51.04
CA ALA A 899 0.14 -2.38 50.63
C ALA A 899 0.83 -2.20 49.26
N LYS A 900 1.93 -2.94 48.99
CA LYS A 900 2.61 -2.93 47.69
C LYS A 900 1.77 -3.60 46.60
N CYS A 901 1.07 -4.70 46.90
CA CYS A 901 0.16 -5.35 45.97
C CYS A 901 -0.96 -4.41 45.51
N ILE A 902 -1.57 -3.64 46.42
CA ILE A 902 -2.61 -2.65 46.07
C ILE A 902 -2.06 -1.61 45.09
N GLN A 903 -0.81 -1.14 45.28
CA GLN A 903 -0.17 -0.20 44.35
C GLN A 903 0.07 -0.81 42.96
N VAL A 904 0.42 -2.09 42.88
CA VAL A 904 0.58 -2.81 41.60
C VAL A 904 -0.77 -3.00 40.92
N LEU A 905 -1.80 -3.42 41.66
CA LEU A 905 -3.16 -3.58 41.13
C LEU A 905 -3.75 -2.27 40.61
N ARG A 906 -3.43 -1.14 41.26
CA ARG A 906 -3.73 0.19 40.75
C ARG A 906 -3.06 0.43 39.40
N ARG A 907 -1.75 0.19 39.29
CA ARG A 907 -0.99 0.41 38.05
C ARG A 907 -1.50 -0.41 36.86
N SER A 908 -2.04 -1.60 37.12
CA SER A 908 -2.59 -2.51 36.11
C SER A 908 -4.10 -2.39 35.86
N ALA A 909 -4.77 -1.36 36.41
CA ALA A 909 -6.22 -1.15 36.28
C ALA A 909 -7.09 -2.32 36.75
N ARG A 910 -6.61 -3.09 37.74
CA ARG A 910 -7.31 -4.27 38.31
C ARG A 910 -7.55 -4.11 39.80
N LEU A 911 -7.90 -2.90 40.23
CA LEU A 911 -8.06 -2.58 41.65
C LEU A 911 -9.20 -3.39 42.30
N ASP A 912 -10.20 -3.82 41.53
CA ASP A 912 -11.32 -4.65 41.98
C ASP A 912 -10.87 -5.99 42.59
N ASP A 913 -9.78 -6.57 42.08
CA ASP A 913 -9.22 -7.84 42.58
C ASP A 913 -8.71 -7.72 44.04
N ALA A 914 -8.44 -6.49 44.51
CA ALA A 914 -8.04 -6.26 45.90
C ALA A 914 -9.15 -6.64 46.89
N LEU A 915 -10.44 -6.58 46.50
CA LEU A 915 -11.55 -6.98 47.35
C LEU A 915 -11.49 -8.48 47.70
N ALA A 916 -11.13 -9.33 46.72
CA ALA A 916 -10.95 -10.76 46.94
C ALA A 916 -9.78 -11.04 47.89
N LEU A 917 -8.70 -10.24 47.83
CA LEU A 917 -7.58 -10.34 48.76
C LEU A 917 -8.02 -10.00 50.20
N PHE A 918 -8.81 -8.95 50.39
CA PHE A 918 -9.33 -8.59 51.71
C PHE A 918 -10.29 -9.66 52.26
N GLN A 919 -11.17 -10.22 51.42
CA GLN A 919 -12.07 -11.32 51.80
C GLN A 919 -11.28 -12.57 52.21
N ALA A 920 -10.22 -12.92 51.46
CA ALA A 920 -9.36 -14.05 51.80
C ALA A 920 -8.62 -13.82 53.14
N CYS A 921 -8.14 -12.60 53.41
CA CYS A 921 -7.55 -12.26 54.71
C CYS A 921 -8.54 -12.43 55.86
N GLU A 922 -9.78 -11.94 55.70
CA GLU A 922 -10.85 -12.04 56.72
C GLU A 922 -11.30 -13.49 56.98
N LEU A 923 -11.23 -14.36 55.95
CA LEU A 923 -11.55 -15.78 56.06
C LEU A 923 -10.46 -16.58 56.79
N HIS A 924 -9.19 -16.24 56.59
CA HIS A 924 -8.06 -16.95 57.19
C HIS A 924 -7.72 -16.50 58.62
N ASP A 925 -7.89 -15.20 58.92
CA ASP A 925 -7.69 -14.65 60.26
C ASP A 925 -8.86 -13.72 60.62
N HIS A 926 -9.70 -14.17 61.54
CA HIS A 926 -10.85 -13.40 62.03
C HIS A 926 -10.43 -12.13 62.81
N GLY A 927 -9.17 -12.06 63.29
CA GLY A 927 -8.59 -10.90 63.97
C GLY A 927 -8.06 -9.81 63.01
N ALA A 928 -7.92 -10.12 61.71
CA ALA A 928 -7.30 -9.23 60.73
C ALA A 928 -7.98 -7.86 60.64
N THR A 929 -9.30 -7.76 60.85
CA THR A 929 -10.04 -6.50 60.79
C THR A 929 -9.67 -5.51 61.90
N THR A 930 -9.03 -5.98 62.98
CA THR A 930 -8.55 -5.16 64.10
C THR A 930 -7.09 -4.76 63.94
N GLU A 931 -6.35 -5.40 63.03
CA GLU A 931 -4.94 -5.13 62.80
C GLU A 931 -4.72 -3.75 62.15
N PRO A 932 -3.80 -2.92 62.66
CA PRO A 932 -3.50 -1.61 62.09
C PRO A 932 -3.03 -1.66 60.63
N GLY A 933 -2.21 -2.65 60.27
CA GLY A 933 -1.70 -2.83 58.90
C GLY A 933 -2.79 -3.18 57.90
N TYR A 934 -3.76 -4.01 58.30
CA TYR A 934 -4.95 -4.30 57.50
C TYR A 934 -5.80 -3.04 57.28
N ASN A 935 -6.05 -2.27 58.35
CA ASN A 935 -6.83 -1.03 58.27
C ASN A 935 -6.13 0.05 57.44
N TYR A 936 -4.80 0.13 57.48
CA TYR A 936 -4.03 0.99 56.57
C TYR A 936 -4.21 0.57 55.10
N CYS A 937 -4.05 -0.72 54.79
CA CYS A 937 -4.23 -1.23 53.42
C CYS A 937 -5.65 -0.99 52.89
N LYS A 938 -6.67 -1.20 53.73
CA LYS A 938 -8.08 -0.97 53.39
C LYS A 938 -8.37 0.51 53.17
N GLY A 939 -7.77 1.39 53.99
CA GLY A 939 -7.81 2.84 53.79
C GLY A 939 -7.15 3.29 52.49
N LEU A 940 -5.99 2.72 52.15
CA LEU A 940 -5.27 2.97 50.90
C LEU A 940 -6.07 2.53 49.67
N TYR A 941 -6.74 1.38 49.75
CA TYR A 941 -7.65 0.91 48.70
C TYR A 941 -8.82 1.90 48.48
N TYR A 942 -9.54 2.28 49.54
CA TYR A 942 -10.68 3.19 49.40
C TYR A 942 -10.29 4.58 48.90
N TRP A 943 -9.08 5.04 49.23
CA TRP A 943 -8.52 6.26 48.65
C TRP A 943 -8.40 6.15 47.12
N HIS A 944 -7.88 5.04 46.61
CA HIS A 944 -7.74 4.82 45.17
C HIS A 944 -9.07 4.55 44.44
N VAL A 945 -10.14 4.25 45.18
CA VAL A 945 -11.52 4.09 44.67
C VAL A 945 -12.33 5.40 44.83
N TYR A 946 -11.69 6.52 45.17
CA TYR A 946 -12.32 7.84 45.35
C TYR A 946 -13.39 7.89 46.47
N ARG A 947 -13.28 7.00 47.47
CA ARG A 947 -14.17 6.94 48.64
C ARG A 947 -13.49 7.53 49.88
N VAL A 948 -13.46 8.86 49.93
CA VAL A 948 -12.70 9.65 50.92
C VAL A 948 -13.12 9.37 52.36
N SER A 949 -14.44 9.29 52.64
CA SER A 949 -14.96 9.07 53.98
C SER A 949 -14.55 7.70 54.54
N GLU A 950 -14.69 6.64 53.74
CA GLU A 950 -14.27 5.29 54.12
C GLU A 950 -12.75 5.18 54.26
N ALA A 951 -11.99 5.84 53.38
CA ALA A 951 -10.54 5.91 53.49
C ALA A 951 -10.10 6.52 54.83
N LEU A 952 -10.62 7.70 55.18
CA LEU A 952 -10.32 8.37 56.45
C LEU A 952 -10.80 7.56 57.66
N PHE A 953 -11.95 6.88 57.57
CA PHE A 953 -12.46 6.01 58.62
C PHE A 953 -11.48 4.87 58.96
N HIS A 954 -10.98 4.16 57.94
CA HIS A 954 -10.03 3.07 58.14
C HIS A 954 -8.65 3.56 58.56
N LEU A 955 -8.15 4.66 57.99
CA LEU A 955 -6.87 5.24 58.38
C LEU A 955 -6.88 5.76 59.83
N ASN A 956 -8.02 6.29 60.30
CA ASN A 956 -8.19 6.72 61.69
C ASN A 956 -8.03 5.55 62.69
N LYS A 957 -8.29 4.30 62.29
CA LYS A 957 -8.03 3.11 63.11
C LYS A 957 -6.54 2.76 63.16
N ALA A 958 -5.79 3.04 62.10
CA ALA A 958 -4.34 2.76 62.02
C ALA A 958 -3.45 3.90 62.58
N ARG A 959 -3.95 5.15 62.62
CA ARG A 959 -3.12 6.34 62.91
C ARG A 959 -2.38 6.35 64.25
N ARG A 960 -2.85 5.57 65.24
CA ARG A 960 -2.26 5.53 66.58
C ARG A 960 -1.23 4.41 66.76
N ASP A 961 -1.06 3.56 65.75
CA ASP A 961 -0.10 2.45 65.76
C ASP A 961 1.36 2.93 65.65
N ASN A 962 2.31 2.13 66.10
CA ASN A 962 3.73 2.47 66.08
C ASN A 962 4.41 2.23 64.71
N GLU A 963 3.90 1.27 63.92
CA GLU A 963 4.47 0.94 62.61
C GLU A 963 3.72 1.65 61.48
N TRP A 964 2.39 1.62 61.53
CA TRP A 964 1.51 2.13 60.48
C TRP A 964 0.98 3.54 60.74
N GLY A 965 1.12 4.03 61.97
CA GLY A 965 0.57 5.33 62.37
C GLY A 965 1.10 6.50 61.56
N ASP A 966 2.42 6.55 61.33
CA ASP A 966 3.06 7.63 60.56
C ASP A 966 2.57 7.68 59.11
N GLN A 967 2.52 6.51 58.45
CA GLN A 967 2.05 6.39 57.07
C GLN A 967 0.55 6.69 56.95
N ALA A 968 -0.24 6.22 57.92
CA ALA A 968 -1.67 6.51 57.98
C ALA A 968 -1.92 8.01 58.18
N MET A 969 -1.19 8.67 59.09
CA MET A 969 -1.31 10.11 59.30
C MET A 969 -0.87 10.91 58.08
N GLU A 970 0.25 10.54 57.44
CA GLU A 970 0.70 11.20 56.20
C GLU A 970 -0.36 11.11 55.09
N LEU A 971 -0.91 9.92 54.87
CA LEU A 971 -1.95 9.70 53.87
C LEU A 971 -3.23 10.48 54.23
N MET A 972 -3.67 10.46 55.49
CA MET A 972 -4.81 11.25 55.97
C MET A 972 -4.61 12.75 55.71
N ILE A 973 -3.43 13.29 56.01
CA ILE A 973 -3.11 14.71 55.77
C ILE A 973 -3.18 15.02 54.27
N ARG A 974 -2.61 14.17 53.41
CA ARG A 974 -2.68 14.34 51.95
C ARG A 974 -4.12 14.32 51.42
N ILE A 975 -4.95 13.40 51.93
CA ILE A 975 -6.38 13.32 51.59
C ILE A 975 -7.13 14.59 52.06
N CYS A 976 -6.84 15.10 53.27
CA CYS A 976 -7.47 16.33 53.75
C CYS A 976 -7.05 17.58 52.96
N LEU A 977 -5.84 17.60 52.41
CA LEU A 977 -5.33 18.72 51.59
C LEU A 977 -5.84 18.68 50.15
N ASN A 978 -6.17 17.50 49.62
CA ASN A 978 -6.64 17.32 48.26
C ASN A 978 -7.61 16.13 48.17
N PRO A 979 -8.86 16.27 48.66
CA PRO A 979 -9.81 15.16 48.78
C PRO A 979 -10.27 14.63 47.42
N ASP A 980 -10.35 15.49 46.41
CA ASP A 980 -10.80 15.15 45.06
C ASP A 980 -9.65 14.69 44.15
N ASN A 981 -8.42 14.60 44.71
CA ASN A 981 -7.20 14.20 44.01
C ASN A 981 -6.90 15.04 42.75
N GLU A 982 -7.18 16.35 42.81
CA GLU A 982 -6.96 17.29 41.72
C GLU A 982 -5.47 17.56 41.46
N VAL A 983 -5.15 18.04 40.26
CA VAL A 983 -3.80 18.47 39.92
C VAL A 983 -3.53 19.83 40.55
N ILE A 984 -2.83 19.85 41.69
CA ILE A 984 -2.48 21.08 42.40
C ILE A 984 -1.67 22.01 41.49
N GLY A 985 -2.21 23.20 41.21
CA GLY A 985 -1.63 24.19 40.32
C GLY A 985 -1.89 23.96 38.82
N GLY A 986 -2.80 23.03 38.48
CA GLY A 986 -3.32 22.90 37.11
C GLY A 986 -4.38 23.96 36.83
N GLU A 987 -4.36 24.54 35.63
CA GLU A 987 -5.23 25.66 35.25
C GLU A 987 -6.31 25.22 34.23
N VAL A 988 -6.19 24.03 33.62
CA VAL A 988 -7.04 23.60 32.49
C VAL A 988 -8.51 23.48 32.90
N PHE A 989 -8.78 22.95 34.10
CA PHE A 989 -10.12 22.65 34.60
C PHE A 989 -10.58 23.58 35.75
N GLU A 990 -9.92 24.74 35.94
CA GLU A 990 -10.36 25.71 36.98
C GLU A 990 -11.72 26.34 36.63
N THR A 991 -12.70 26.25 37.53
CA THR A 991 -14.05 26.80 37.35
C THR A 991 -14.13 28.33 37.60
N PRO A 992 -15.04 29.07 36.91
CA PRO A 992 -15.24 30.50 37.10
C PRO A 992 -15.64 30.89 38.54
N GLN A 993 -15.34 32.14 38.92
CA GLN A 993 -15.35 32.69 40.29
C GLN A 993 -16.62 32.53 41.16
N GLU A 994 -17.76 32.05 40.64
CA GLU A 994 -19.03 32.04 41.38
C GLU A 994 -19.32 30.73 42.12
N GLU A 995 -18.77 29.57 41.71
CA GLU A 995 -18.86 28.30 42.46
C GLU A 995 -17.84 28.20 43.61
N TRP A 996 -16.89 29.13 43.68
CA TRP A 996 -15.80 29.17 44.65
C TRP A 996 -16.27 29.23 46.11
N ARG A 997 -17.47 29.73 46.41
CA ARG A 997 -17.90 29.93 47.81
C ARG A 997 -18.21 28.64 48.58
N TYR A 998 -18.68 27.58 47.91
CA TYR A 998 -18.97 26.29 48.57
C TYR A 998 -17.71 25.40 48.69
N GLY A 999 -16.85 25.38 47.66
CA GLY A 999 -15.58 24.64 47.68
C GLY A 999 -14.56 25.22 48.68
N MET A 1000 -14.47 26.55 48.78
CA MET A 1000 -13.53 27.23 49.67
C MET A 1000 -13.76 26.87 51.15
N HIS A 1001 -15.01 26.65 51.57
CA HIS A 1001 -15.28 26.26 52.96
C HIS A 1001 -14.84 24.81 53.25
N ARG A 1002 -15.01 23.89 52.29
CA ARG A 1002 -14.58 22.47 52.40
C ARG A 1002 -13.07 22.34 52.36
N GLU A 1003 -12.40 23.07 51.47
CA GLU A 1003 -10.93 23.17 51.41
C GLU A 1003 -10.35 23.78 52.70
N GLN A 1004 -10.94 24.87 53.23
CA GLN A 1004 -10.49 25.49 54.47
C GLN A 1004 -10.67 24.57 55.70
N VAL A 1005 -11.77 23.82 55.77
CA VAL A 1005 -11.98 22.81 56.82
C VAL A 1005 -10.98 21.66 56.67
N GLY A 1006 -10.69 21.22 55.45
CA GLY A 1006 -9.66 20.24 55.14
C GLY A 1006 -8.26 20.69 55.58
N VAL A 1007 -7.90 21.95 55.27
CA VAL A 1007 -6.63 22.57 55.70
C VAL A 1007 -6.55 22.70 57.22
N ALA A 1008 -7.62 23.11 57.90
CA ALA A 1008 -7.66 23.18 59.35
C ALA A 1008 -7.49 21.80 60.01
N THR A 1009 -8.17 20.78 59.49
CA THR A 1009 -8.01 19.39 59.95
C THR A 1009 -6.59 18.87 59.68
N ALA A 1010 -6.03 19.13 58.50
CA ALA A 1010 -4.65 18.77 58.16
C ALA A 1010 -3.64 19.46 59.10
N GLN A 1011 -3.81 20.74 59.40
CA GLN A 1011 -2.96 21.47 60.36
C GLN A 1011 -3.06 20.89 61.77
N ASN A 1012 -4.24 20.44 62.20
CA ASN A 1012 -4.42 19.77 63.48
C ASN A 1012 -3.76 18.39 63.52
N LEU A 1013 -3.88 17.60 62.44
CA LEU A 1013 -3.21 16.31 62.30
C LEU A 1013 -1.68 16.45 62.27
N VAL A 1014 -1.15 17.49 61.60
CA VAL A 1014 0.28 17.80 61.59
C VAL A 1014 0.79 18.20 62.99
N LYS A 1015 -0.03 18.88 63.81
CA LYS A 1015 0.29 19.17 65.23
C LYS A 1015 0.23 17.90 66.10
N GLU A 1016 -0.67 16.96 65.78
CA GLU A 1016 -0.78 15.65 66.43
C GLU A 1016 0.38 14.71 66.02
N PHE A 1017 1.02 14.98 64.88
CA PHE A 1017 2.20 14.29 64.35
C PHE A 1017 3.42 14.52 65.25
N ARG A 1018 3.46 13.86 66.41
CA ARG A 1018 4.55 13.92 67.37
C ARG A 1018 5.65 12.91 67.02
N PRO A 1019 6.95 13.25 67.19
CA PRO A 1019 8.03 12.29 67.00
C PRO A 1019 7.97 11.21 68.09
N ARG A 1020 7.54 10.00 67.73
CA ARG A 1020 7.62 8.82 68.61
C ARG A 1020 8.99 8.18 68.44
N GLN A 1021 9.72 7.97 69.54
CA GLN A 1021 11.14 7.57 69.50
C GLN A 1021 11.35 6.19 68.88
N GLY A 1022 12.38 6.08 68.02
CA GLY A 1022 12.95 4.78 67.64
C GLY A 1022 13.01 4.44 66.16
N SER A 1023 13.22 5.39 65.23
CA SER A 1023 13.74 5.07 63.87
C SER A 1023 14.32 6.33 63.19
N SER A 1024 15.59 6.27 62.78
CA SER A 1024 16.32 7.16 61.84
C SER A 1024 15.81 8.62 61.72
N GLY A 1025 16.22 9.48 62.67
CA GLY A 1025 15.73 10.86 62.83
C GLY A 1025 15.91 11.85 61.66
N GLY A 1026 16.58 11.48 60.57
CA GLY A 1026 16.80 12.37 59.42
C GLY A 1026 15.76 12.31 58.30
N GLN A 1027 14.96 11.24 58.19
CA GLN A 1027 13.93 11.10 57.14
C GLN A 1027 12.53 11.51 57.63
N ARG A 1028 12.22 11.27 58.91
CA ARG A 1028 10.93 11.64 59.52
C ARG A 1028 10.75 13.15 59.72
N SER A 1029 11.80 13.87 60.13
CA SER A 1029 11.75 15.34 60.28
C SER A 1029 11.49 16.04 58.95
N ASP A 1030 12.04 15.49 57.87
CA ASP A 1030 11.87 15.92 56.49
C ASP A 1030 10.42 15.77 56.01
N GLY A 1031 9.79 14.61 56.28
CA GLY A 1031 8.40 14.36 55.95
C GLY A 1031 7.43 15.31 56.66
N ILE A 1032 7.68 15.62 57.94
CA ILE A 1032 6.88 16.61 58.70
C ILE A 1032 7.05 18.00 58.08
N THR A 1033 8.29 18.39 57.77
CA THR A 1033 8.59 19.68 57.16
C THR A 1033 7.91 19.81 55.79
N LEU A 1034 7.90 18.74 55.00
CA LEU A 1034 7.15 18.67 53.74
C LEU A 1034 5.65 18.91 53.97
N LEU A 1035 5.02 18.17 54.89
CA LEU A 1035 3.58 18.27 55.15
C LEU A 1035 3.17 19.65 55.70
N VAL A 1036 3.97 20.25 56.59
CA VAL A 1036 3.74 21.62 57.08
C VAL A 1036 3.74 22.63 55.94
N ASN A 1037 4.73 22.54 55.03
CA ASN A 1037 4.84 23.47 53.92
C ASN A 1037 3.80 23.21 52.82
N LEU A 1038 3.34 21.96 52.64
CA LEU A 1038 2.18 21.65 51.80
C LEU A 1038 0.88 22.24 52.37
N CYS A 1039 0.70 22.21 53.70
CA CYS A 1039 -0.42 22.90 54.36
C CYS A 1039 -0.38 24.41 54.14
N LEU A 1040 0.82 25.02 54.17
CA LEU A 1040 1.00 26.45 53.86
C LEU A 1040 0.63 26.76 52.40
N MET A 1041 1.04 25.92 51.45
CA MET A 1041 0.66 26.08 50.04
C MET A 1041 -0.85 25.95 49.83
N ALA A 1042 -1.50 25.01 50.52
CA ALA A 1042 -2.95 24.79 50.43
C ALA A 1042 -3.79 25.98 50.95
N THR A 1043 -3.22 26.90 51.74
CA THR A 1043 -3.91 28.15 52.13
C THR A 1043 -4.17 29.10 50.95
N ARG A 1044 -3.53 28.87 49.80
CA ARG A 1044 -3.54 29.72 48.59
C ARG A 1044 -3.11 31.19 48.84
N ASP A 1045 -2.58 31.53 50.03
CA ASP A 1045 -2.03 32.86 50.32
C ASP A 1045 -0.62 32.98 49.69
N PRO A 1046 -0.38 33.96 48.80
CA PRO A 1046 0.92 34.14 48.15
C PRO A 1046 2.07 34.31 49.14
N LYS A 1047 1.84 34.88 50.33
CA LYS A 1047 2.88 35.02 51.37
C LYS A 1047 3.28 33.67 51.96
N HIS A 1048 2.29 32.81 52.22
CA HIS A 1048 2.54 31.45 52.70
C HIS A 1048 3.20 30.58 51.64
N ILE A 1049 2.77 30.70 50.37
CA ILE A 1049 3.37 29.96 49.25
C ILE A 1049 4.84 30.39 49.03
N GLN A 1050 5.14 31.69 49.10
CA GLN A 1050 6.53 32.18 48.99
C GLN A 1050 7.41 31.66 50.12
N ARG A 1051 6.89 31.61 51.35
CA ARG A 1051 7.61 31.03 52.50
C ARG A 1051 7.87 29.54 52.31
N ALA A 1052 6.86 28.78 51.87
CA ALA A 1052 7.01 27.36 51.57
C ALA A 1052 8.04 27.11 50.45
N LEU A 1053 8.02 27.94 49.40
CA LEU A 1053 8.97 27.87 48.28
C LEU A 1053 10.41 28.13 48.72
N GLN A 1054 10.64 29.09 49.64
CA GLN A 1054 11.97 29.34 50.22
C GLN A 1054 12.48 28.09 50.95
N VAL A 1055 11.65 27.49 51.81
CA VAL A 1055 12.00 26.28 52.54
C VAL A 1055 12.29 25.10 51.59
N PHE A 1056 11.47 24.89 50.55
CA PHE A 1056 11.75 23.84 49.56
C PHE A 1056 13.02 24.09 48.76
N THR A 1057 13.36 25.35 48.48
CA THR A 1057 14.62 25.70 47.78
C THR A 1057 15.84 25.38 48.64
N GLU A 1058 15.79 25.69 49.94
CA GLU A 1058 16.83 25.33 50.91
C GLU A 1058 16.97 23.81 51.04
N LEU A 1059 15.85 23.09 51.17
CA LEU A 1059 15.85 21.62 51.27
C LEU A 1059 16.32 20.94 49.97
N ALA A 1060 15.95 21.45 48.81
CA ALA A 1060 16.41 20.95 47.52
C ALA A 1060 17.92 21.19 47.28
N SER A 1061 18.49 22.22 47.92
CA SER A 1061 19.93 22.50 47.86
C SER A 1061 20.75 21.55 48.72
N THR A 1062 20.20 21.10 49.85
CA THR A 1062 20.86 20.16 50.77
C THR A 1062 20.68 18.70 50.36
N LYS A 1063 19.53 18.34 49.78
CA LYS A 1063 19.20 16.99 49.31
C LYS A 1063 18.90 17.01 47.80
N VAL A 1064 19.97 17.00 47.01
CA VAL A 1064 19.91 17.07 45.55
C VAL A 1064 19.06 15.94 44.97
N ASN A 1065 18.13 16.27 44.08
CA ASN A 1065 17.25 15.34 43.35
C ASN A 1065 16.16 14.64 44.17
N ASN A 1066 15.76 15.18 45.33
CA ASN A 1066 14.60 14.65 46.06
C ASN A 1066 13.27 15.00 45.34
N VAL A 1067 12.59 13.97 44.83
CA VAL A 1067 11.39 14.08 43.98
C VAL A 1067 10.24 14.88 44.62
N PRO A 1068 9.83 14.66 45.88
CA PRO A 1068 8.70 15.39 46.49
C PRO A 1068 8.95 16.89 46.64
N TYR A 1069 10.19 17.32 46.94
CA TYR A 1069 10.54 18.74 47.06
C TYR A 1069 10.51 19.44 45.70
N LEU A 1070 11.06 18.80 44.66
CA LEU A 1070 11.05 19.34 43.31
C LEU A 1070 9.62 19.46 42.75
N LEU A 1071 8.75 18.50 43.07
CA LEU A 1071 7.33 18.54 42.69
C LEU A 1071 6.61 19.68 43.42
N ALA A 1072 6.81 19.81 44.73
CA ALA A 1072 6.23 20.89 45.53
C ALA A 1072 6.71 22.28 45.06
N MET A 1073 7.98 22.42 44.65
CA MET A 1073 8.49 23.64 44.03
C MET A 1073 7.79 23.94 42.70
N GLY A 1074 7.60 22.92 41.85
CA GLY A 1074 6.86 23.05 40.60
C GLY A 1074 5.42 23.53 40.83
N GLN A 1075 4.73 22.93 41.79
CA GLN A 1075 3.38 23.32 42.22
C GLN A 1075 3.35 24.74 42.79
N ALA A 1076 4.31 25.11 43.65
CA ALA A 1076 4.39 26.45 44.23
C ALA A 1076 4.65 27.53 43.15
N PHE A 1077 5.50 27.25 42.16
CA PHE A 1077 5.69 28.15 41.02
C PHE A 1077 4.42 28.30 40.18
N MET A 1078 3.65 27.23 39.98
CA MET A 1078 2.34 27.31 39.31
C MET A 1078 1.34 28.15 40.10
N LEU A 1079 1.20 27.92 41.41
CA LEU A 1079 0.33 28.71 42.28
C LEU A 1079 0.70 30.21 42.35
N LEU A 1080 2.00 30.53 42.19
CA LEU A 1080 2.48 31.92 42.08
C LEU A 1080 2.41 32.49 40.65
N LYS A 1081 1.80 31.77 39.70
CA LYS A 1081 1.70 32.12 38.27
C LYS A 1081 3.05 32.34 37.58
N GLN A 1082 4.09 31.63 38.02
CA GLN A 1082 5.45 31.63 37.44
C GLN A 1082 5.67 30.40 36.53
N THR A 1083 4.82 30.24 35.52
CA THR A 1083 4.78 29.07 34.62
C THR A 1083 6.13 28.70 33.97
N PRO A 1084 6.98 29.64 33.50
CA PRO A 1084 8.27 29.27 32.89
C PRO A 1084 9.23 28.61 33.87
N ARG A 1085 9.24 29.05 35.14
CA ARG A 1085 10.07 28.48 36.20
C ARG A 1085 9.54 27.11 36.62
N ALA A 1086 8.22 26.99 36.77
CA ALA A 1086 7.55 25.71 37.04
C ALA A 1086 7.91 24.66 35.97
N ARG A 1087 7.74 25.00 34.69
CA ARG A 1087 8.04 24.12 33.55
C ARG A 1087 9.48 23.62 33.55
N ASN A 1088 10.45 24.50 33.84
CA ASN A 1088 11.86 24.12 33.89
C ASN A 1088 12.15 23.13 35.03
N GLN A 1089 11.51 23.31 36.19
CA GLN A 1089 11.64 22.38 37.31
C GLN A 1089 10.98 21.03 37.01
N LEU A 1090 9.77 21.03 36.46
CA LEU A 1090 9.05 19.80 36.09
C LEU A 1090 9.80 19.00 35.00
N LYS A 1091 10.37 19.67 33.99
CA LYS A 1091 11.24 19.02 32.99
C LYS A 1091 12.45 18.33 33.61
N ARG A 1092 13.09 18.96 34.59
CA ARG A 1092 14.20 18.34 35.33
C ARG A 1092 13.73 17.09 36.07
N LEU A 1093 12.53 17.14 36.63
CA LEU A 1093 11.93 16.07 37.41
C LEU A 1093 11.67 14.82 36.56
N THR A 1094 11.08 14.99 35.36
CA THR A 1094 10.80 13.87 34.41
C THR A 1094 12.02 13.06 33.95
N LYS A 1095 13.25 13.53 34.22
CA LYS A 1095 14.50 12.84 33.87
C LYS A 1095 15.10 12.01 35.01
N LEU A 1096 14.60 12.14 36.24
CA LEU A 1096 15.25 11.62 37.45
C LEU A 1096 14.63 10.34 38.02
N SER A 1097 13.35 10.06 37.75
CA SER A 1097 12.64 8.89 38.27
C SER A 1097 11.48 8.51 37.35
N GLU A 1098 11.10 7.24 37.33
CA GLU A 1098 9.96 6.72 36.55
C GLU A 1098 8.61 6.82 37.31
N ASP A 1099 8.62 7.12 38.62
CA ASP A 1099 7.42 7.15 39.48
C ASP A 1099 6.83 8.57 39.61
N LEU A 1100 6.42 9.20 38.50
CA LEU A 1100 6.15 10.65 38.41
C LEU A 1100 4.77 11.06 37.88
N GLU A 1101 3.74 10.25 38.14
CA GLU A 1101 2.34 10.50 37.74
C GLU A 1101 1.93 11.98 37.91
N ALA A 1102 2.06 12.56 39.11
CA ALA A 1102 1.68 13.95 39.38
C ALA A 1102 2.52 14.99 38.61
N ALA A 1103 3.78 14.70 38.31
CA ALA A 1103 4.65 15.63 37.57
C ALA A 1103 4.37 15.61 36.07
N TRP A 1104 4.05 14.44 35.50
CA TRP A 1104 3.61 14.32 34.10
C TRP A 1104 2.28 15.00 33.87
N LEU A 1105 1.32 14.82 34.78
CA LEU A 1105 0.02 15.49 34.71
C LEU A 1105 0.15 17.01 34.78
N LEU A 1106 0.93 17.54 35.73
CA LEU A 1106 1.12 19.00 35.86
C LEU A 1106 1.92 19.59 34.67
N LEU A 1107 2.88 18.86 34.11
CA LEU A 1107 3.60 19.30 32.92
C LEU A 1107 2.72 19.23 31.66
N ALA A 1108 1.85 18.22 31.55
CA ALA A 1108 0.86 18.12 30.50
C ALA A 1108 -0.14 19.29 30.57
N ASP A 1109 -0.64 19.64 31.75
CA ASP A 1109 -1.50 20.81 31.98
C ASP A 1109 -0.89 22.11 31.43
N VAL A 1110 0.39 22.36 31.74
CA VAL A 1110 1.15 23.50 31.21
C VAL A 1110 1.24 23.49 29.68
N TYR A 1111 1.41 22.30 29.07
CA TYR A 1111 1.48 22.19 27.61
C TYR A 1111 0.13 22.35 26.92
N ILE A 1112 -0.94 21.81 27.52
CA ILE A 1112 -2.33 21.98 27.06
C ILE A 1112 -2.70 23.45 27.05
N LYS A 1113 -2.41 24.20 28.13
CA LYS A 1113 -2.61 25.66 28.14
C LYS A 1113 -1.78 26.40 27.10
N SER A 1114 -0.61 25.89 26.76
CA SER A 1114 0.23 26.47 25.70
C SER A 1114 -0.17 26.06 24.27
N GLY A 1115 -1.24 25.27 24.11
CA GLY A 1115 -1.71 24.75 22.81
C GLY A 1115 -0.82 23.67 22.19
N LYS A 1116 0.08 23.05 22.97
CA LYS A 1116 1.02 22.02 22.49
C LYS A 1116 0.50 20.62 22.80
N TYR A 1117 -0.56 20.22 22.09
CA TYR A 1117 -1.28 18.97 22.34
C TYR A 1117 -0.47 17.70 22.07
N ASP A 1118 0.45 17.72 21.10
CA ASP A 1118 1.30 16.54 20.81
C ASP A 1118 2.18 16.17 22.00
N ILE A 1119 2.88 17.16 22.56
CA ILE A 1119 3.79 16.97 23.70
C ILE A 1119 2.99 16.60 24.96
N ALA A 1120 1.81 17.18 25.13
CA ALA A 1120 0.92 16.83 26.23
C ALA A 1120 0.43 15.37 26.10
N SER A 1121 -0.01 14.96 24.91
CA SER A 1121 -0.48 13.60 24.62
C SER A 1121 0.62 12.56 24.87
N ASP A 1122 1.86 12.83 24.46
CA ASP A 1122 3.01 11.96 24.75
C ASP A 1122 3.24 11.76 26.25
N LEU A 1123 3.13 12.84 27.04
CA LEU A 1123 3.29 12.78 28.50
C LEU A 1123 2.13 12.00 29.14
N LEU A 1124 0.91 12.19 28.66
CA LEU A 1124 -0.29 11.51 29.14
C LEU A 1124 -0.27 10.02 28.79
N GLN A 1125 0.15 9.65 27.58
CA GLN A 1125 0.34 8.25 27.19
C GLN A 1125 1.40 7.55 28.03
N ARG A 1126 2.53 8.23 28.35
CA ARG A 1126 3.53 7.70 29.29
C ARG A 1126 2.92 7.50 30.68
N CYS A 1127 2.10 8.43 31.14
CA CYS A 1127 1.37 8.32 32.39
C CYS A 1127 0.43 7.10 32.41
N ILE A 1128 -0.36 6.89 31.35
CA ILE A 1128 -1.28 5.76 31.21
C ILE A 1128 -0.54 4.42 31.10
N LYS A 1129 0.58 4.37 30.37
CA LYS A 1129 1.43 3.17 30.28
C LYS A 1129 1.95 2.74 31.65
N TYR A 1130 2.25 3.70 32.51
CA TYR A 1130 2.77 3.47 33.84
C TYR A 1130 1.67 3.17 34.87
N ASN A 1131 0.57 3.90 34.80
CA ASN A 1131 -0.61 3.71 35.64
C ASN A 1131 -1.88 3.72 34.78
N GLN A 1132 -2.36 2.53 34.43
CA GLN A 1132 -3.51 2.36 33.55
C GLN A 1132 -4.83 2.83 34.18
N SER A 1133 -4.89 2.99 35.51
CA SER A 1133 -6.07 3.50 36.23
C SER A 1133 -6.03 5.02 36.47
N CYS A 1134 -5.11 5.75 35.85
CA CYS A 1134 -4.98 7.20 36.04
C CYS A 1134 -6.15 7.95 35.38
N SER A 1135 -7.26 8.15 36.11
CA SER A 1135 -8.46 8.84 35.63
C SER A 1135 -8.16 10.23 35.05
N ARG A 1136 -7.31 11.00 35.72
CA ARG A 1136 -6.97 12.37 35.31
C ARG A 1136 -6.18 12.42 34.00
N ALA A 1137 -5.39 11.39 33.69
CA ALA A 1137 -4.70 11.32 32.40
C ALA A 1137 -5.70 11.13 31.25
N TYR A 1138 -6.72 10.29 31.46
CA TYR A 1138 -7.81 10.11 30.50
C TYR A 1138 -8.66 11.37 30.35
N GLU A 1139 -8.92 12.11 31.43
CA GLU A 1139 -9.65 13.38 31.37
C GLU A 1139 -8.91 14.44 30.54
N TYR A 1140 -7.59 14.60 30.73
CA TYR A 1140 -6.80 15.49 29.90
C TYR A 1140 -6.75 15.03 28.42
N MET A 1141 -6.70 13.72 28.16
CA MET A 1141 -6.77 13.18 26.80
C MET A 1141 -8.14 13.48 26.17
N GLY A 1142 -9.24 13.30 26.92
CA GLY A 1142 -10.59 13.68 26.49
C GLY A 1142 -10.68 15.16 26.12
N TYR A 1143 -10.15 16.03 26.97
CA TYR A 1143 -10.12 17.48 26.72
C TYR A 1143 -9.30 17.85 25.46
N ILE A 1144 -8.16 17.20 25.24
CA ILE A 1144 -7.36 17.41 24.02
C ILE A 1144 -8.18 16.99 22.79
N ARG A 1145 -8.82 15.81 22.82
CA ARG A 1145 -9.65 15.32 21.70
C ARG A 1145 -10.87 16.20 21.43
N GLU A 1146 -11.47 16.75 22.49
CA GLU A 1146 -12.56 17.73 22.36
C GLU A 1146 -12.08 19.02 21.66
N LYS A 1147 -10.88 19.54 22.01
CA LYS A 1147 -10.28 20.69 21.32
C LYS A 1147 -9.86 20.40 19.88
N GLU A 1148 -9.57 19.14 19.57
CA GLU A 1148 -9.32 18.64 18.20
C GLU A 1148 -10.60 18.32 17.41
N GLN A 1149 -11.78 18.51 18.00
CA GLN A 1149 -13.10 18.17 17.39
C GLN A 1149 -13.31 16.67 17.14
N SER A 1150 -12.52 15.78 17.74
CA SER A 1150 -12.78 14.34 17.74
C SER A 1150 -13.69 13.96 18.92
N TYR A 1151 -14.98 14.26 18.79
CA TYR A 1151 -15.96 14.08 19.87
C TYR A 1151 -16.17 12.61 20.27
N HIS A 1152 -16.08 11.69 19.29
CA HIS A 1152 -16.19 10.25 19.58
C HIS A 1152 -15.04 9.76 20.47
N ASP A 1153 -13.79 10.06 20.10
CA ASP A 1153 -12.63 9.68 20.90
C ASP A 1153 -12.66 10.38 22.27
N ALA A 1154 -13.07 11.66 22.31
CA ALA A 1154 -13.24 12.39 23.55
C ALA A 1154 -14.22 11.68 24.49
N SER A 1155 -15.38 11.23 23.99
CA SER A 1155 -16.38 10.50 24.78
C SER A 1155 -15.83 9.22 25.40
N VAL A 1156 -15.03 8.44 24.64
CA VAL A 1156 -14.40 7.20 25.13
C VAL A 1156 -13.38 7.49 26.23
N PHE A 1157 -12.58 8.55 26.07
CA PHE A 1157 -11.61 8.93 27.10
C PHE A 1157 -12.29 9.46 28.37
N TYR A 1158 -13.37 10.24 28.25
CA TYR A 1158 -14.15 10.66 29.41
C TYR A 1158 -14.87 9.48 30.09
N ASP A 1159 -15.38 8.51 29.33
CA ASP A 1159 -15.95 7.26 29.87
C ASP A 1159 -14.93 6.48 30.71
N HIS A 1160 -13.69 6.34 30.21
CA HIS A 1160 -12.60 5.72 30.97
C HIS A 1160 -12.24 6.51 32.23
N ALA A 1161 -12.17 7.84 32.15
CA ALA A 1161 -11.93 8.68 33.31
C ALA A 1161 -13.01 8.51 34.37
N TRP A 1162 -14.28 8.47 33.96
CA TRP A 1162 -15.43 8.27 34.85
C TRP A 1162 -15.42 6.88 35.50
N LEU A 1163 -15.15 5.82 34.72
CA LEU A 1163 -15.01 4.46 35.21
C LEU A 1163 -13.94 4.34 36.31
N TYR A 1164 -12.75 4.91 36.09
CA TYR A 1164 -11.65 4.82 37.06
C TYR A 1164 -11.80 5.73 38.28
N THR A 1165 -12.76 6.65 38.28
CA THR A 1165 -13.23 7.34 39.51
C THR A 1165 -14.34 6.58 40.24
N ASN A 1166 -14.62 5.33 39.83
CA ASN A 1166 -15.74 4.52 40.32
C ASN A 1166 -17.09 5.23 40.17
N ARG A 1167 -17.23 6.04 39.12
CA ARG A 1167 -18.42 6.84 38.77
C ARG A 1167 -18.88 7.83 39.85
N VAL A 1168 -18.03 8.14 40.83
CA VAL A 1168 -18.37 9.01 41.95
C VAL A 1168 -18.48 10.49 41.53
N ASN A 1169 -17.79 10.91 40.46
CA ASN A 1169 -17.75 12.31 40.04
C ASN A 1169 -18.83 12.63 38.97
N PRO A 1170 -19.88 13.43 39.30
CA PRO A 1170 -21.00 13.68 38.39
C PRO A 1170 -20.64 14.57 37.20
N SER A 1171 -19.71 15.52 37.35
CA SER A 1171 -19.32 16.45 36.28
C SER A 1171 -18.66 15.75 35.08
N MET A 1172 -17.97 14.64 35.36
CA MET A 1172 -17.35 13.79 34.33
C MET A 1172 -18.41 12.99 33.57
N GLY A 1173 -19.45 12.51 34.26
CA GLY A 1173 -20.60 11.86 33.63
C GLY A 1173 -21.41 12.83 32.77
N GLU A 1174 -21.57 14.09 33.20
CA GLU A 1174 -22.21 15.14 32.40
C GLU A 1174 -21.42 15.46 31.12
N SER A 1175 -20.09 15.51 31.19
CA SER A 1175 -19.23 15.71 30.01
C SER A 1175 -19.35 14.56 29.01
N VAL A 1176 -19.50 13.32 29.49
CA VAL A 1176 -19.77 12.14 28.65
C VAL A 1176 -21.15 12.25 27.99
N ASP A 1177 -22.19 12.53 28.77
CA ASP A 1177 -23.57 12.56 28.28
C ASP A 1177 -23.79 13.72 27.29
N THR A 1178 -23.25 14.91 27.58
CA THR A 1178 -23.29 16.07 26.66
C THR A 1178 -22.56 15.81 25.35
N LEU A 1179 -21.41 15.13 25.36
CA LEU A 1179 -20.70 14.76 24.14
C LEU A 1179 -21.42 13.67 23.35
N LYS A 1180 -22.04 12.70 24.04
CA LYS A 1180 -22.88 11.68 23.38
C LYS A 1180 -24.11 12.30 22.72
N ASP A 1181 -24.72 13.31 23.36
CA ASP A 1181 -25.81 14.10 22.79
C ASP A 1181 -25.33 14.96 21.60
N GLN A 1182 -24.16 15.59 21.70
CA GLN A 1182 -23.55 16.37 20.60
C GLN A 1182 -23.22 15.49 19.38
N ILE A 1183 -22.69 14.27 19.60
CA ILE A 1183 -22.46 13.26 18.55
C ILE A 1183 -23.79 12.84 17.91
N HIS A 1184 -24.87 12.77 18.68
CA HIS A 1184 -26.21 12.47 18.15
C HIS A 1184 -26.80 13.63 17.34
N ILE A 1185 -26.55 14.88 17.73
CA ILE A 1185 -26.98 16.09 16.98
C ILE A 1185 -26.26 16.18 15.63
N ASP A 1186 -24.98 15.81 15.53
CA ASP A 1186 -24.28 15.71 14.23
C ASP A 1186 -24.83 14.54 13.35
N ILE A 1187 -25.63 13.63 13.93
CA ILE A 1187 -26.30 12.51 13.25
C ILE A 1187 -27.79 12.83 12.95
N GLU A 1188 -28.35 13.94 13.44
CA GLU A 1188 -29.74 14.38 13.21
C GLU A 1188 -29.99 14.99 11.80
N CYS A 1189 -29.83 14.16 10.78
CA CYS A 1189 -30.55 14.31 9.50
C CYS A 1189 -31.64 13.23 9.28
N PHE A 1190 -31.95 12.37 10.26
CA PHE A 1190 -33.01 11.34 10.12
C PHE A 1190 -33.80 11.11 11.43
N PRO A 1191 -35.15 11.19 11.43
CA PRO A 1191 -35.97 11.30 12.65
C PRO A 1191 -36.45 10.00 13.32
N ASP A 1192 -35.88 8.82 13.04
CA ASP A 1192 -36.46 7.54 13.49
C ASP A 1192 -35.53 6.66 14.35
N LEU A 1193 -35.04 7.15 15.51
CA LEU A 1193 -34.49 6.27 16.56
C LEU A 1193 -34.89 6.69 17.99
N PRO A 1194 -35.19 5.71 18.88
CA PRO A 1194 -35.62 5.98 20.25
C PRO A 1194 -34.44 6.37 21.16
N VAL A 1195 -34.58 7.54 21.81
CA VAL A 1195 -33.63 8.08 22.79
C VAL A 1195 -33.68 7.28 24.10
N SER A 1196 -32.54 6.70 24.52
CA SER A 1196 -32.38 6.12 25.85
C SER A 1196 -32.01 7.21 26.88
N PRO A 1197 -32.57 7.21 28.10
CA PRO A 1197 -32.25 8.23 29.10
C PRO A 1197 -30.78 8.16 29.56
N PRO A 1198 -30.11 9.30 29.82
CA PRO A 1198 -28.70 9.34 30.24
C PRO A 1198 -28.47 8.53 31.52
N GLN A 1199 -27.40 7.73 31.55
CA GLN A 1199 -27.08 6.84 32.68
C GLN A 1199 -26.87 7.62 33.99
N VAL A 1200 -26.42 8.88 33.91
CA VAL A 1200 -26.26 9.75 35.09
C VAL A 1200 -27.60 10.00 35.82
N LEU A 1201 -28.74 10.02 35.11
CA LEU A 1201 -30.08 10.14 35.73
C LEU A 1201 -30.46 8.92 36.57
N THR A 1202 -29.85 7.76 36.32
CA THR A 1202 -30.12 6.54 37.12
C THR A 1202 -29.33 6.52 38.43
N GLU A 1203 -28.15 7.15 38.48
CA GLU A 1203 -27.26 7.16 39.65
C GLU A 1203 -27.43 8.44 40.50
N HIS A 1204 -27.75 9.60 39.90
CA HIS A 1204 -27.91 10.89 40.60
C HIS A 1204 -29.12 11.70 40.10
N PRO A 1205 -30.34 11.46 40.63
CA PRO A 1205 -31.58 12.06 40.12
C PRO A 1205 -31.76 13.58 40.35
N ASP A 1206 -31.07 14.15 41.35
CA ASP A 1206 -31.34 15.49 41.88
C ASP A 1206 -30.32 16.57 41.45
N TYR A 1207 -29.51 16.33 40.41
CA TYR A 1207 -28.39 17.24 40.05
C TYR A 1207 -28.88 18.48 39.24
N PRO A 1208 -28.62 19.72 39.72
CA PRO A 1208 -29.31 20.93 39.26
C PRO A 1208 -28.90 21.47 37.87
N LEU A 1209 -27.68 21.21 37.39
CA LEU A 1209 -27.17 21.72 36.10
C LEU A 1209 -27.78 21.00 34.87
N ILE A 1210 -28.22 19.75 35.04
CA ILE A 1210 -28.86 18.92 34.00
C ILE A 1210 -30.18 19.54 33.52
N GLN A 1211 -30.91 20.20 34.42
CA GLN A 1211 -32.21 20.79 34.11
C GLN A 1211 -32.07 21.99 33.15
N THR A 1212 -30.98 22.75 33.27
CA THR A 1212 -30.73 23.99 32.52
C THR A 1212 -29.90 23.78 31.26
N GLU A 1213 -28.89 22.90 31.27
CA GLU A 1213 -27.98 22.79 30.10
C GLU A 1213 -28.37 21.68 29.12
N ILE A 1214 -28.96 20.58 29.60
CA ILE A 1214 -29.33 19.42 28.78
C ILE A 1214 -30.82 19.47 28.43
N LEU A 1215 -31.69 19.59 29.43
CA LEU A 1215 -33.15 19.52 29.26
C LEU A 1215 -33.73 20.74 28.54
N GLU A 1216 -33.26 21.96 28.81
CA GLU A 1216 -33.73 23.17 28.13
C GLU A 1216 -33.17 23.31 26.70
N ARG A 1217 -31.92 22.88 26.44
CA ARG A 1217 -31.36 22.85 25.07
C ARG A 1217 -32.07 21.82 24.20
N ALA A 1218 -32.25 20.58 24.68
CA ALA A 1218 -33.02 19.57 23.99
C ALA A 1218 -34.47 20.02 23.74
N ARG A 1219 -35.12 20.69 24.71
CA ARG A 1219 -36.46 21.29 24.52
C ARG A 1219 -36.49 22.46 23.54
N SER A 1220 -35.41 23.23 23.43
CA SER A 1220 -35.30 24.33 22.47
C SER A 1220 -35.08 23.86 21.03
N ALA A 1221 -34.36 22.74 20.86
CA ALA A 1221 -34.19 22.06 19.56
C ALA A 1221 -35.47 21.34 19.09
N LEU A 1222 -36.34 20.93 20.03
CA LEU A 1222 -37.63 20.27 19.77
C LEU A 1222 -38.80 21.24 19.46
N ARG A 1223 -38.58 22.53 19.22
CA ARG A 1223 -39.64 23.43 18.72
C ARG A 1223 -39.74 23.37 17.19
N PRO A 1224 -40.95 23.22 16.64
CA PRO A 1224 -41.18 22.91 15.22
C PRO A 1224 -40.77 24.01 14.25
#